data_AF-A0A363U5E7-F1
#
_entry.id   AF-A0A363U5E7-F1
#
_cell.length_a   1.000
_cell.length_b   1.000
_cell.length_c   1.000
_cell.angle_alpha   90.00
_cell.angle_beta   90.00
_cell.angle_gamma   90.00
#
_symmetry.space_group_name_H-M   'P 1'
#
loop_
_entity.id
_entity.type
_entity.pdbx_description
1 polymer ?
#
loop_
_entity_poly.entity_id
_entity_poly.type
_entity_poly.pdbx_seq_one_letter_code
_entity_poly.pdbx_strand_id
1 'polypeptide(L)'
;MKRFPILERDRAVRYVSLFRLFSGLLILSMLISPVGTFAAGTTLPAPASNSNNEKVIFFASDGLRQDLVESYAAQGLMPAMGKLLQAGASADGYGLLTQAPPNTGAGWYSLATGAWSGVHGSTNNTFAINGAAFSSRTASFDAGVVQAETLAQAAERGGKKVAQIEWAGGRVGVINGPTIDYRSFLSGRGVATNYVSPDDIAGFVAAFGLQFDHPAGFAGQAPFPGAAPVDATGWSNVPTSFSPAKEMRLRVLDFGTDKYGLNAYLFDSTDDSAVNYDKVLFSLSKDGANAVATLGKGEWGDVKVTIVGGSLAGLTGGMLVKVEELTGDLTKVRLFHTSVTRANASWAGWSEPGFSGDFAEYVAQKFPTSTAADYAILESGIVSEETYVEQGLYWENAHHPLIQYIVKNYQPDLLMMGYPATDEFQHQFLGLITPTLPGGEANPAYDDVQVNGTPDGRVVERTAFIQRAYSGADATLALAQSLMPANVSTFVASDHGFAPQFLAIDASKVLVDLGLLSKPQTSNCRPATGETIGKAKACWAGGTVQIYLNLAGRDPAGGGYQQVAAGDEAATLAAIKAAYLTLSDPNDWTGDGQPESWMMTDRVFTKAEARYIPNGPDSTADMAHPTRTGDLVVFAYPPYQYDAATPGTLVALSAFFGQHGYVPDVQDLDANINMRATFIAGGGAVNPNVVADGLRTIDLAPTIAYVLGIPAPQHSQGVVRLDLLRGGSARTLVPVIGLTDYHGQLDPTTTTMDGRNVSVGGAAQLATMFDQEAAQFPVPSFLFASGDNVGASPANSGLLQDAPAIDVENAWGLDATSYGNHEFDYGIARLLQHQARANFPFLGANIVDAVTMKNPSWVQGTHVFDYGNQRIGVIGIELKETPELVSAGATAGLKFLDEITTIKKESEKLRKQGVKIQIVLIHQGTAAGQNAVDGNPAVPWAGPIMTIVEGIQDTTVDLVLAGHTHRVSNLMVGKILVAEGINAGASYSVVQMVIHNQDVEWAGAATRISKNLGVAQRPDVKAIVDDANAQTAVLRNQVIGTQKFDIKRAPTRLFESAMGNMVADAMRLKYPGVDAAYTNSGGLRADLNCLPASAGEQACEITWGEMFSVLPFGNRTVILTLTGAQLEQAFLNGFSPFCNAAIATGRFPQVSGLKATFSCNGTTPVVTGMWKTPQGIAGPAIPIGPADTVRLVTNDFMYTGGDGYTVFLQGTNVLQPGDDLLQVAIDYVAANSPVGPVVEGRIVGP
;
A
#
# COMPACT_ATOMS: atom_id res chain seq x y z
N MET A 1 29.28 16.54 -0.16
CA MET A 1 30.74 16.53 -0.43
C MET A 1 31.46 17.51 0.48
N LYS A 2 32.15 17.00 1.52
CA LYS A 2 33.40 17.53 2.09
C LYS A 2 34.01 16.37 2.89
N ARG A 3 35.24 15.99 2.52
CA ARG A 3 36.01 14.83 2.99
C ARG A 3 36.57 15.08 4.38
N PHE A 4 36.58 14.06 5.24
CA PHE A 4 37.56 13.84 6.32
C PHE A 4 37.70 12.32 6.56
N PRO A 5 38.83 11.81 7.09
CA PRO A 5 39.61 10.80 6.42
C PRO A 5 39.56 9.42 7.08
N ILE A 6 39.84 8.43 6.23
CA ILE A 6 40.07 7.02 6.51
C ILE A 6 41.27 6.86 7.45
N LEU A 7 41.08 6.12 8.55
CA LEU A 7 42.17 5.53 9.33
C LEU A 7 42.13 4.02 9.13
N GLU A 8 43.19 3.54 8.50
CA GLU A 8 43.48 2.15 8.15
C GLU A 8 43.45 1.24 9.39
N ARG A 9 42.80 0.07 9.26
CA ARG A 9 43.06 -1.10 10.10
C ARG A 9 43.57 -2.24 9.24
N ASP A 10 44.89 -2.31 9.14
CA ASP A 10 45.62 -3.50 8.73
C ASP A 10 46.20 -4.16 9.98
N ARG A 11 45.81 -5.41 10.25
CA ARG A 11 46.69 -6.47 10.79
C ARG A 11 45.93 -7.78 10.92
N ALA A 12 46.30 -8.71 10.04
CA ALA A 12 45.96 -10.12 10.12
C ALA A 12 47.10 -10.95 10.75
N VAL A 13 46.72 -12.17 11.18
CA VAL A 13 47.52 -13.41 11.25
C VAL A 13 48.29 -13.74 12.55
N ARG A 14 47.81 -14.75 13.31
CA ARG A 14 48.33 -16.16 13.44
C ARG A 14 48.08 -16.74 14.84
N TYR A 15 47.49 -17.95 14.93
CA TYR A 15 48.11 -19.13 15.55
C TYR A 15 47.37 -20.41 15.12
N VAL A 16 48.14 -21.50 15.02
CA VAL A 16 47.86 -22.75 14.31
C VAL A 16 47.63 -23.92 15.28
N SER A 17 46.78 -24.85 14.81
CA SER A 17 46.39 -26.21 15.21
C SER A 17 47.33 -27.13 16.02
N LEU A 18 46.74 -28.10 16.75
CA LEU A 18 47.11 -29.55 16.84
C LEU A 18 46.07 -30.27 17.75
N PHE A 19 45.36 -31.34 17.36
CA PHE A 19 45.83 -32.74 17.33
C PHE A 19 44.82 -33.66 16.61
N ARG A 20 45.31 -34.80 16.09
CA ARG A 20 44.57 -35.83 15.34
C ARG A 20 44.83 -37.24 15.93
N LEU A 21 43.87 -38.14 15.65
CA LEU A 21 43.95 -39.61 15.43
C LEU A 21 44.00 -40.58 16.62
N PHE A 22 43.08 -41.57 16.61
CA PHE A 22 43.41 -43.01 16.55
C PHE A 22 42.24 -43.83 15.95
N SER A 23 42.59 -44.94 15.29
CA SER A 23 41.79 -45.75 14.36
C SER A 23 41.68 -47.23 14.78
N GLY A 24 40.64 -47.94 14.31
CA GLY A 24 40.58 -49.42 14.09
C GLY A 24 40.30 -50.29 15.32
N LEU A 25 39.72 -51.50 15.24
CA LEU A 25 39.52 -52.44 14.13
C LEU A 25 38.37 -53.42 14.46
N LEU A 26 38.02 -54.22 13.46
CA LEU A 26 36.78 -55.00 13.23
C LEU A 26 36.99 -56.53 13.43
N ILE A 27 35.89 -57.30 13.34
CA ILE A 27 35.73 -58.74 12.96
C ILE A 27 35.69 -59.81 14.09
N LEU A 28 34.56 -60.53 14.27
CA LEU A 28 34.35 -61.93 13.79
C LEU A 28 32.91 -62.46 14.02
N SER A 29 32.48 -63.26 13.05
CA SER A 29 31.20 -63.87 12.69
C SER A 29 30.89 -65.25 13.31
N MET A 30 29.60 -65.63 13.46
CA MET A 30 28.90 -66.75 12.74
C MET A 30 27.64 -67.32 13.46
N LEU A 31 26.51 -67.27 12.73
CA LEU A 31 25.48 -68.31 12.42
C LEU A 31 24.78 -69.16 13.51
N ILE A 32 23.44 -69.15 13.55
CA ILE A 32 22.46 -70.21 13.13
C ILE A 32 21.00 -69.72 13.40
N SER A 33 20.08 -69.93 12.44
CA SER A 33 18.63 -69.58 12.41
C SER A 33 17.73 -70.53 13.27
N PRO A 34 16.35 -70.51 13.29
CA PRO A 34 15.34 -69.67 12.59
C PRO A 34 14.01 -69.33 13.38
N VAL A 35 13.14 -68.56 12.71
CA VAL A 35 11.66 -68.38 12.83
C VAL A 35 11.04 -67.75 14.09
N GLY A 36 10.41 -66.59 13.88
CA GLY A 36 9.37 -66.02 14.75
C GLY A 36 8.84 -64.70 14.19
N THR A 37 7.72 -64.74 13.48
CA THR A 37 7.00 -63.61 12.89
C THR A 37 6.54 -62.59 13.94
N PHE A 38 6.94 -61.32 13.82
CA PHE A 38 6.12 -60.15 14.17
C PHE A 38 6.55 -58.96 13.30
N ALA A 39 5.58 -58.31 12.68
CA ALA A 39 5.75 -57.18 11.78
C ALA A 39 6.26 -55.95 12.54
N ALA A 40 7.36 -55.38 12.07
CA ALA A 40 7.79 -54.02 12.41
C ALA A 40 7.95 -53.25 11.10
N GLY A 41 6.95 -52.45 10.76
CA GLY A 41 7.07 -51.44 9.71
C GLY A 41 8.05 -50.38 10.19
N THR A 42 9.22 -50.33 9.56
CA THR A 42 10.13 -49.19 9.66
C THR A 42 9.50 -48.02 8.92
N THR A 43 8.94 -47.06 9.66
CA THR A 43 8.55 -45.76 9.14
C THR A 43 9.82 -45.04 8.67
N LEU A 44 9.93 -44.87 7.35
CA LEU A 44 10.84 -43.90 6.75
C LEU A 44 10.53 -42.51 7.33
N PRO A 45 11.53 -41.63 7.56
CA PRO A 45 11.25 -40.25 7.91
C PRO A 45 10.37 -39.63 6.82
N ALA A 46 9.29 -39.00 7.25
CA ALA A 46 8.31 -38.38 6.37
C ALA A 46 8.98 -37.37 5.42
N PRO A 47 8.53 -37.27 4.16
CA PRO A 47 9.00 -36.25 3.24
C PRO A 47 8.72 -34.84 3.80
N ALA A 48 9.63 -33.91 3.50
CA ALA A 48 9.51 -32.50 3.86
C ALA A 48 8.13 -31.94 3.48
N SER A 49 7.57 -31.15 4.39
CA SER A 49 6.18 -30.71 4.45
C SER A 49 5.60 -30.22 3.12
N ASN A 50 4.42 -30.77 2.76
CA ASN A 50 3.47 -30.07 1.90
C ASN A 50 3.09 -28.73 2.58
N SER A 51 3.62 -27.61 2.10
CA SER A 51 3.38 -26.23 2.59
C SER A 51 1.90 -25.82 2.57
N ASN A 52 1.03 -26.55 1.88
CA ASN A 52 -0.39 -26.20 1.73
C ASN A 52 -1.24 -26.27 3.01
N ASN A 53 -0.74 -26.88 4.10
CA ASN A 53 -1.49 -27.05 5.36
C ASN A 53 -0.92 -26.26 6.56
N GLU A 54 0.11 -25.45 6.36
CA GLU A 54 0.66 -24.66 7.46
C GLU A 54 -0.34 -23.59 7.90
N LYS A 55 -0.46 -23.39 9.21
CA LYS A 55 -1.23 -22.31 9.81
C LYS A 55 -0.30 -21.31 10.47
N VAL A 56 -0.67 -20.04 10.41
CA VAL A 56 0.13 -18.94 10.93
C VAL A 56 -0.67 -18.08 11.90
N ILE A 57 -0.05 -17.75 13.03
CA ILE A 57 -0.44 -16.60 13.85
C ILE A 57 0.51 -15.47 13.50
N PHE A 58 -0.04 -14.35 13.03
CA PHE A 58 0.68 -13.09 12.90
C PHE A 58 0.17 -12.13 13.97
N PHE A 59 0.89 -12.06 15.08
CA PHE A 59 0.55 -11.23 16.22
C PHE A 59 1.37 -9.94 16.16
N ALA A 60 0.73 -8.80 16.34
CA ALA A 60 1.40 -7.53 16.50
C ALA A 60 0.90 -6.82 17.76
N SER A 61 1.79 -6.14 18.46
CA SER A 61 1.42 -5.29 19.61
C SER A 61 1.91 -3.89 19.32
N ASP A 62 1.03 -2.91 19.44
CA ASP A 62 1.29 -1.52 19.05
C ASP A 62 2.42 -0.94 19.92
N GLY A 63 3.47 -0.38 19.31
CA GLY A 63 4.61 0.20 20.04
C GLY A 63 5.45 -0.77 20.92
N LEU A 64 5.39 -2.08 20.71
CA LEU A 64 6.13 -3.08 21.49
C LEU A 64 7.61 -3.13 21.11
N ARG A 65 8.49 -2.84 22.08
CA ARG A 65 9.95 -2.77 21.92
C ARG A 65 10.67 -4.07 22.26
N GLN A 66 11.59 -4.52 21.40
CA GLN A 66 12.26 -5.81 21.59
C GLN A 66 13.13 -5.87 22.85
N ASP A 67 13.88 -4.79 23.13
CA ASP A 67 14.74 -4.70 24.32
C ASP A 67 13.96 -4.87 25.63
N LEU A 68 12.74 -4.32 25.68
CA LEU A 68 11.83 -4.50 26.82
C LEU A 68 11.23 -5.90 26.87
N VAL A 69 10.88 -6.49 25.71
CA VAL A 69 10.44 -7.90 25.65
C VAL A 69 11.52 -8.84 26.18
N GLU A 70 12.77 -8.68 25.77
CA GLU A 70 13.90 -9.48 26.24
C GLU A 70 14.11 -9.33 27.75
N SER A 71 14.10 -8.08 28.25
CA SER A 71 14.25 -7.78 29.68
C SER A 71 13.12 -8.36 30.53
N TYR A 72 11.86 -8.15 30.15
CA TYR A 72 10.71 -8.63 30.91
C TYR A 72 10.52 -10.15 30.79
N ALA A 73 10.87 -10.76 29.67
CA ALA A 73 10.93 -12.22 29.54
C ALA A 73 11.98 -12.83 30.47
N ALA A 74 13.17 -12.22 30.58
CA ALA A 74 14.21 -12.65 31.52
C ALA A 74 13.77 -12.55 32.99
N GLN A 75 12.86 -11.61 33.31
CA GLN A 75 12.23 -11.47 34.62
C GLN A 75 11.05 -12.44 34.84
N GLY A 76 10.64 -13.19 33.81
CA GLY A 76 9.53 -14.16 33.88
C GLY A 76 8.14 -13.55 33.67
N LEU A 77 8.03 -12.29 33.25
CA LEU A 77 6.76 -11.59 33.04
C LEU A 77 6.11 -11.91 31.67
N MET A 78 6.90 -12.37 30.71
CA MET A 78 6.45 -12.66 29.34
C MET A 78 6.78 -14.12 28.94
N PRO A 79 6.12 -15.13 29.53
CA PRO A 79 6.47 -16.53 29.33
C PRO A 79 6.23 -17.06 27.90
N ALA A 80 5.26 -16.55 27.14
CA ALA A 80 5.02 -17.03 25.77
C ALA A 80 6.08 -16.51 24.80
N MET A 81 6.33 -15.21 24.80
CA MET A 81 7.38 -14.55 24.02
C MET A 81 8.77 -14.99 24.47
N GLY A 82 8.99 -15.19 25.77
CA GLY A 82 10.25 -15.74 26.31
C GLY A 82 10.59 -17.13 25.76
N LYS A 83 9.59 -18.00 25.52
CA LYS A 83 9.81 -19.29 24.85
C LYS A 83 10.20 -19.11 23.38
N LEU A 84 9.62 -18.13 22.68
CA LEU A 84 9.99 -17.83 21.29
C LEU A 84 11.42 -17.29 21.21
N LEU A 85 11.83 -16.38 22.11
CA LEU A 85 13.21 -15.90 22.21
C LEU A 85 14.21 -17.05 22.46
N GLN A 86 13.87 -18.01 23.31
CA GLN A 86 14.77 -19.11 23.68
C GLN A 86 14.90 -20.21 22.62
N ALA A 87 13.86 -20.45 21.83
CA ALA A 87 13.76 -21.62 20.96
C ALA A 87 13.37 -21.32 19.51
N GLY A 88 13.23 -20.05 19.16
CA GLY A 88 12.75 -19.56 17.88
C GLY A 88 13.75 -18.66 17.17
N ALA A 89 13.25 -17.65 16.49
CA ALA A 89 14.04 -16.63 15.82
C ALA A 89 13.74 -15.23 16.37
N SER A 90 14.69 -14.31 16.33
CA SER A 90 14.52 -12.89 16.65
C SER A 90 15.28 -12.00 15.69
N ALA A 91 14.99 -10.71 15.68
CA ALA A 91 15.80 -9.73 14.94
C ALA A 91 17.06 -9.37 15.74
N ASP A 92 18.14 -9.03 15.03
CA ASP A 92 19.36 -8.50 15.63
C ASP A 92 19.19 -7.04 16.09
N GLY A 93 20.20 -6.50 16.77
CA GLY A 93 20.28 -5.07 17.13
C GLY A 93 19.06 -4.52 17.91
N TYR A 94 18.39 -5.38 18.67
CA TYR A 94 17.21 -5.05 19.47
C TYR A 94 15.97 -4.62 18.67
N GLY A 95 15.76 -5.18 17.47
CA GLY A 95 14.46 -5.06 16.79
C GLY A 95 14.49 -5.02 15.27
N LEU A 96 13.29 -5.09 14.69
CA LEU A 96 13.02 -4.84 13.28
C LEU A 96 13.43 -3.44 12.86
N LEU A 97 13.99 -3.35 11.66
CA LEU A 97 14.16 -2.09 10.96
C LEU A 97 12.80 -1.66 10.40
N THR A 98 12.25 -0.57 10.94
CA THR A 98 10.88 -0.12 10.69
C THR A 98 10.76 0.83 9.50
N GLN A 99 9.52 1.09 9.10
CA GLN A 99 9.13 2.08 8.10
C GLN A 99 9.33 3.52 8.60
N ALA A 100 9.27 4.47 7.67
CA ALA A 100 9.29 5.90 7.98
C ALA A 100 7.96 6.59 7.60
N PRO A 101 7.40 7.46 8.47
CA PRO A 101 7.77 7.58 9.89
C PRO A 101 7.35 6.30 10.66
N PRO A 102 8.02 5.97 11.77
CA PRO A 102 7.67 4.82 12.59
C PRO A 102 6.48 5.18 13.49
N ASN A 103 5.28 5.21 12.92
CA ASN A 103 4.02 5.42 13.63
C ASN A 103 2.93 4.45 13.18
N THR A 104 1.83 4.41 13.93
CA THR A 104 0.69 3.49 13.75
C THR A 104 0.20 3.40 12.31
N GLY A 105 -0.12 4.53 11.71
CA GLY A 105 -0.72 4.61 10.38
C GLY A 105 0.16 4.06 9.26
N ALA A 106 1.47 4.28 9.33
CA ALA A 106 2.42 3.76 8.36
C ALA A 106 2.83 2.31 8.68
N GLY A 107 3.02 1.98 9.95
CA GLY A 107 3.57 0.70 10.38
C GLY A 107 2.63 -0.46 10.24
N TRP A 108 1.37 -0.31 10.63
CA TRP A 108 0.37 -1.36 10.46
C TRP A 108 0.17 -1.76 9.00
N TYR A 109 0.17 -0.79 8.07
CA TYR A 109 0.11 -1.12 6.65
C TYR A 109 1.43 -1.66 6.09
N SER A 110 2.59 -1.26 6.61
CA SER A 110 3.87 -1.87 6.22
C SER A 110 3.91 -3.36 6.60
N LEU A 111 3.45 -3.71 7.81
CA LEU A 111 3.25 -5.10 8.24
C LEU A 111 2.23 -5.84 7.37
N ALA A 112 1.10 -5.20 7.09
CA ALA A 112 0.00 -5.82 6.35
C ALA A 112 0.30 -6.03 4.87
N THR A 113 1.12 -5.20 4.22
CA THR A 113 1.32 -5.22 2.76
C THR A 113 2.71 -5.69 2.35
N GLY A 114 3.69 -5.63 3.26
CA GLY A 114 5.10 -5.81 2.93
C GLY A 114 5.65 -4.70 2.04
N ALA A 115 5.01 -3.52 1.99
CA ALA A 115 5.44 -2.37 1.21
C ALA A 115 5.78 -1.19 2.13
N TRP A 116 6.58 -0.24 1.65
CA TRP A 116 6.84 1.00 2.39
C TRP A 116 5.72 2.04 2.20
N SER A 117 5.72 3.09 3.02
CA SER A 117 4.69 4.14 3.01
C SER A 117 4.62 4.93 1.70
N GLY A 118 5.74 5.06 0.99
CA GLY A 118 5.81 5.57 -0.38
C GLY A 118 5.04 4.72 -1.41
N VAL A 119 4.68 3.48 -1.08
CA VAL A 119 3.95 2.54 -1.96
C VAL A 119 2.54 2.27 -1.46
N HIS A 120 2.33 1.89 -0.20
CA HIS A 120 0.98 1.63 0.32
C HIS A 120 0.17 2.91 0.58
N GLY A 121 0.78 4.10 0.50
CA GLY A 121 0.08 5.37 0.44
C GLY A 121 -0.39 5.96 1.78
N SER A 122 -0.09 5.31 2.91
CA SER A 122 -0.31 5.86 4.25
C SER A 122 1.00 6.41 4.78
N THR A 123 1.21 7.71 4.60
CA THR A 123 2.50 8.39 4.86
C THR A 123 2.60 8.97 6.27
N ASN A 124 1.51 8.95 7.05
CA ASN A 124 1.43 9.41 8.43
C ASN A 124 0.10 8.99 9.06
N ASN A 125 -0.05 9.08 10.40
CA ASN A 125 -1.37 8.94 11.07
C ASN A 125 -2.42 9.92 10.51
N THR A 126 -2.01 11.17 10.26
CA THR A 126 -2.80 12.17 9.54
C THR A 126 -1.92 12.90 8.53
N PHE A 127 -2.37 12.97 7.28
CA PHE A 127 -1.63 13.59 6.18
C PHE A 127 -2.55 14.37 5.25
N ALA A 128 -1.96 15.11 4.31
CA ALA A 128 -2.68 15.81 3.25
C ALA A 128 -2.37 15.18 1.89
N ILE A 129 -3.31 15.31 0.96
CA ILE A 129 -3.13 14.91 -0.43
C ILE A 129 -2.88 16.18 -1.25
N ASN A 130 -1.70 16.32 -1.85
CA ASN A 130 -1.40 17.38 -2.79
C ASN A 130 -2.45 17.38 -3.91
N GLY A 131 -2.97 18.54 -4.30
CA GLY A 131 -4.05 18.68 -5.29
C GLY A 131 -5.46 18.59 -4.72
N ALA A 132 -5.64 18.16 -3.46
CA ALA A 132 -6.91 18.29 -2.77
C ALA A 132 -7.10 19.73 -2.23
N ALA A 133 -8.30 20.05 -1.75
CA ALA A 133 -8.55 21.34 -1.10
C ALA A 133 -7.57 21.55 0.06
N PHE A 134 -6.96 22.72 0.17
CA PHE A 134 -5.88 22.95 1.14
C PHE A 134 -6.30 22.76 2.61
N SER A 135 -7.58 22.96 2.94
CA SER A 135 -8.15 22.71 4.27
C SER A 135 -8.45 21.23 4.58
N SER A 136 -8.33 20.34 3.60
CA SER A 136 -8.60 18.91 3.76
C SER A 136 -7.53 18.20 4.60
N ARG A 137 -7.91 17.08 5.22
CA ARG A 137 -6.99 16.14 5.88
C ARG A 137 -7.44 14.72 5.57
N THR A 138 -6.53 13.76 5.69
CA THR A 138 -6.77 12.33 5.50
C THR A 138 -6.23 11.59 6.71
N ALA A 139 -7.02 10.67 7.30
CA ALA A 139 -6.53 9.77 8.34
C ALA A 139 -6.13 8.41 7.72
N SER A 140 -5.10 7.75 8.25
CA SER A 140 -4.54 6.50 7.68
C SER A 140 -5.56 5.40 7.41
N PHE A 141 -6.51 5.20 8.32
CA PHE A 141 -7.46 4.10 8.25
C PHE A 141 -8.83 4.52 7.68
N ASP A 142 -8.86 5.65 6.96
CA ASP A 142 -9.98 6.01 6.10
C ASP A 142 -9.97 5.14 4.82
N ALA A 143 -11.14 4.89 4.25
CA ALA A 143 -11.24 4.25 2.93
C ALA A 143 -10.61 5.16 1.85
N GLY A 144 -9.94 4.58 0.86
CA GLY A 144 -9.22 5.35 -0.17
C GLY A 144 -7.71 5.47 0.11
N VAL A 145 -7.23 4.99 1.26
CA VAL A 145 -5.86 5.23 1.71
C VAL A 145 -4.89 4.12 1.32
N VAL A 146 -5.20 2.86 1.58
CA VAL A 146 -4.23 1.78 1.32
C VAL A 146 -4.16 1.46 -0.17
N GLN A 147 -3.09 1.85 -0.84
CA GLN A 147 -2.93 1.64 -2.29
C GLN A 147 -2.24 0.32 -2.66
N ALA A 148 -2.13 -0.59 -1.69
CA ALA A 148 -1.45 -1.88 -1.83
C ALA A 148 -2.33 -3.04 -1.36
N GLU A 149 -2.25 -4.17 -2.06
CA GLU A 149 -2.85 -5.44 -1.62
C GLU A 149 -2.25 -5.86 -0.27
N THR A 150 -3.10 -6.26 0.67
CA THR A 150 -2.68 -6.77 1.98
C THR A 150 -2.42 -8.29 1.95
N LEU A 151 -1.62 -8.80 2.89
CA LEU A 151 -1.40 -10.22 3.14
C LEU A 151 -2.71 -10.97 3.39
N ALA A 152 -3.67 -10.34 4.06
CA ALA A 152 -5.00 -10.90 4.29
C ALA A 152 -5.73 -11.14 2.96
N GLN A 153 -5.73 -10.15 2.07
CA GLN A 153 -6.33 -10.27 0.73
C GLN A 153 -5.59 -11.27 -0.15
N ALA A 154 -4.25 -11.26 -0.12
CA ALA A 154 -3.43 -12.23 -0.84
C ALA A 154 -3.66 -13.67 -0.34
N ALA A 155 -3.87 -13.86 0.97
CA ALA A 155 -4.17 -15.15 1.57
C ALA A 155 -5.55 -15.68 1.16
N GLU A 156 -6.60 -14.84 1.17
CA GLU A 156 -7.91 -15.27 0.64
C GLU A 156 -7.87 -15.54 -0.87
N ARG A 157 -7.14 -14.74 -1.64
CA ARG A 157 -6.88 -15.00 -3.06
C ARG A 157 -6.16 -16.34 -3.27
N GLY A 158 -5.26 -16.71 -2.34
CA GLY A 158 -4.61 -18.01 -2.26
C GLY A 158 -5.47 -19.13 -1.65
N GLY A 159 -6.76 -18.88 -1.37
CA GLY A 159 -7.71 -19.87 -0.85
C GLY A 159 -7.62 -20.16 0.65
N LYS A 160 -6.94 -19.31 1.43
CA LYS A 160 -6.80 -19.47 2.89
C LYS A 160 -7.95 -18.78 3.63
N LYS A 161 -8.30 -19.34 4.79
CA LYS A 161 -9.21 -18.71 5.74
C LYS A 161 -8.45 -17.69 6.58
N VAL A 162 -8.88 -16.43 6.56
CA VAL A 162 -8.20 -15.34 7.27
C VAL A 162 -9.11 -14.77 8.35
N ALA A 163 -8.56 -14.51 9.54
CA ALA A 163 -9.24 -13.73 10.58
C ALA A 163 -8.34 -12.57 11.01
N GLN A 164 -8.93 -11.38 11.14
CA GLN A 164 -8.28 -10.17 11.63
C GLN A 164 -8.96 -9.73 12.92
N ILE A 165 -8.23 -9.64 14.03
CA ILE A 165 -8.80 -9.24 15.33
C ILE A 165 -7.95 -8.14 15.94
N GLU A 166 -8.52 -6.94 16.04
CA GLU A 166 -7.82 -5.70 16.39
C GLU A 166 -6.58 -5.44 15.51
N TRP A 167 -6.66 -5.83 14.23
CA TRP A 167 -5.61 -5.52 13.27
C TRP A 167 -5.91 -4.16 12.64
N ALA A 168 -5.18 -3.12 13.05
CA ALA A 168 -5.45 -1.75 12.60
C ALA A 168 -5.46 -1.62 11.06
N GLY A 169 -6.56 -1.10 10.52
CA GLY A 169 -6.76 -0.98 9.08
C GLY A 169 -7.27 -2.25 8.39
N GLY A 170 -7.52 -3.33 9.14
CA GLY A 170 -8.07 -4.58 8.64
C GLY A 170 -9.42 -4.41 7.94
N ARG A 171 -10.27 -3.46 8.36
CA ARG A 171 -11.55 -3.16 7.71
C ARG A 171 -11.39 -2.58 6.31
N VAL A 172 -10.23 -1.96 6.03
CA VAL A 172 -9.91 -1.33 4.76
C VAL A 172 -9.33 -2.37 3.79
N GLY A 173 -8.49 -3.28 4.32
CA GLY A 173 -8.06 -4.50 3.64
C GLY A 173 -9.14 -5.57 3.61
N VAL A 174 -10.33 -5.24 3.10
CA VAL A 174 -11.56 -6.06 3.19
C VAL A 174 -11.30 -7.51 2.76
N ILE A 175 -11.68 -8.44 3.63
CA ILE A 175 -11.69 -9.89 3.45
C ILE A 175 -13.10 -10.46 3.71
N ASN A 176 -13.33 -11.71 3.30
CA ASN A 176 -14.57 -12.44 3.56
C ASN A 176 -14.64 -12.98 4.99
N GLY A 177 -13.47 -13.29 5.58
CA GLY A 177 -13.36 -13.76 6.95
C GLY A 177 -13.77 -12.74 8.02
N PRO A 178 -13.77 -13.16 9.30
CA PRO A 178 -14.03 -12.27 10.42
C PRO A 178 -12.96 -11.18 10.55
N THR A 179 -13.40 -9.93 10.59
CA THR A 179 -12.58 -8.75 10.86
C THR A 179 -13.19 -7.99 12.04
N ILE A 180 -12.39 -7.72 13.07
CA ILE A 180 -12.66 -6.75 14.14
C ILE A 180 -11.54 -5.71 14.05
N ASP A 181 -11.89 -4.44 13.83
CA ASP A 181 -10.91 -3.38 13.57
C ASP A 181 -11.36 -2.06 14.22
N TYR A 182 -10.87 -1.80 15.43
CA TYR A 182 -11.27 -0.67 16.28
C TYR A 182 -12.73 -0.71 16.73
N ARG A 183 -13.14 0.38 17.38
CA ARG A 183 -14.53 0.73 17.66
C ARG A 183 -14.84 2.16 17.27
N SER A 184 -16.11 2.40 17.02
CA SER A 184 -16.67 3.74 16.86
C SER A 184 -17.07 4.30 18.22
N PHE A 185 -16.79 5.58 18.45
CA PHE A 185 -17.25 6.35 19.62
C PHE A 185 -18.47 7.18 19.24
N LEU A 186 -19.57 7.05 20.00
CA LEU A 186 -20.91 7.52 19.64
C LEU A 186 -21.47 8.55 20.64
N SER A 187 -20.73 8.88 21.70
CA SER A 187 -21.10 9.90 22.68
C SER A 187 -19.85 10.54 23.30
N GLY A 188 -20.05 11.60 24.08
CA GLY A 188 -19.04 12.11 25.00
C GLY A 188 -18.75 11.14 26.16
N ARG A 189 -17.71 11.46 26.91
CA ARG A 189 -17.23 10.77 28.12
C ARG A 189 -17.05 11.79 29.23
N GLY A 190 -17.16 11.37 30.50
CA GLY A 190 -17.09 12.33 31.59
C GLY A 190 -17.57 11.84 32.94
N VAL A 191 -17.86 12.81 33.82
CA VAL A 191 -18.25 12.56 35.21
C VAL A 191 -19.49 13.35 35.61
N ALA A 192 -20.21 12.81 36.61
CA ALA A 192 -21.10 13.56 37.49
C ALA A 192 -20.52 13.56 38.91
N THR A 193 -20.26 14.75 39.46
CA THR A 193 -19.60 14.91 40.75
C THR A 193 -20.15 16.10 41.54
N ASN A 194 -20.16 15.99 42.86
CA ASN A 194 -20.53 17.09 43.77
C ASN A 194 -19.32 17.87 44.30
N TYR A 195 -18.10 17.52 43.88
CA TYR A 195 -16.87 18.20 44.24
C TYR A 195 -15.93 18.36 43.04
N VAL A 196 -15.05 19.36 43.13
CA VAL A 196 -13.92 19.58 42.22
C VAL A 196 -12.63 19.25 42.97
N SER A 197 -11.85 18.31 42.47
CA SER A 197 -10.53 17.94 42.97
C SER A 197 -9.50 19.02 42.62
N PRO A 198 -8.45 19.24 43.42
CA PRO A 198 -7.31 20.06 43.01
C PRO A 198 -6.66 19.60 41.70
N ASP A 199 -6.79 18.32 41.37
CA ASP A 199 -6.22 17.72 40.16
C ASP A 199 -7.08 17.96 38.91
N ASP A 200 -8.33 18.40 39.03
CA ASP A 200 -9.21 18.62 37.87
C ASP A 200 -8.74 19.86 37.08
N ILE A 201 -8.25 19.66 35.85
CA ILE A 201 -7.68 20.73 35.02
C ILE A 201 -8.72 21.29 34.05
N ALA A 202 -9.31 22.43 34.39
CA ALA A 202 -10.37 23.07 33.59
C ALA A 202 -9.98 23.31 32.12
N GLY A 203 -8.72 23.63 31.85
CA GLY A 203 -8.21 23.85 30.49
C GLY A 203 -8.31 22.59 29.61
N PHE A 204 -7.89 21.44 30.12
CA PHE A 204 -7.94 20.17 29.40
C PHE A 204 -9.36 19.61 29.30
N VAL A 205 -10.17 19.75 30.34
CA VAL A 205 -11.60 19.42 30.28
C VAL A 205 -12.28 20.15 29.10
N ALA A 206 -12.02 21.45 28.96
CA ALA A 206 -12.56 22.24 27.86
C ALA A 206 -11.94 21.87 26.50
N ALA A 207 -10.61 21.72 26.43
CA ALA A 207 -9.89 21.45 25.18
C ALA A 207 -10.24 20.08 24.57
N PHE A 208 -10.41 19.05 25.40
CA PHE A 208 -10.79 17.71 24.97
C PHE A 208 -12.31 17.50 24.85
N GLY A 209 -13.11 18.50 25.24
CA GLY A 209 -14.57 18.43 25.18
C GLY A 209 -15.16 17.37 26.12
N LEU A 210 -14.54 17.16 27.28
CA LEU A 210 -15.00 16.18 28.28
C LEU A 210 -16.23 16.72 29.01
N GLN A 211 -17.17 15.84 29.33
CA GLN A 211 -18.33 16.22 30.13
C GLN A 211 -17.94 16.28 31.62
N PHE A 212 -18.27 17.40 32.27
CA PHE A 212 -18.01 17.58 33.70
C PHE A 212 -19.26 18.15 34.39
N ASP A 213 -20.14 17.25 34.81
CA ASP A 213 -21.40 17.61 35.46
C ASP A 213 -21.16 17.93 36.94
N HIS A 214 -21.28 19.21 37.28
CA HIS A 214 -21.12 19.71 38.64
C HIS A 214 -22.27 20.69 39.01
N PRO A 215 -22.78 20.70 40.27
CA PRO A 215 -23.88 21.56 40.68
C PRO A 215 -23.66 23.05 40.48
N ALA A 216 -22.41 23.51 40.49
CA ALA A 216 -22.02 24.90 40.25
C ALA A 216 -21.44 25.16 38.85
N GLY A 217 -21.35 24.14 37.99
CA GLY A 217 -20.61 24.18 36.73
C GLY A 217 -19.10 24.09 36.92
N PHE A 218 -18.37 23.82 35.84
CA PHE A 218 -16.90 23.74 35.80
C PHE A 218 -16.40 23.87 34.35
N ALA A 219 -15.18 24.37 34.14
CA ALA A 219 -14.54 24.45 32.80
C ALA A 219 -15.40 25.10 31.69
N GLY A 220 -16.21 26.11 32.03
CA GLY A 220 -17.13 26.77 31.10
C GLY A 220 -18.45 26.04 30.82
N GLN A 221 -18.68 24.88 31.46
CA GLN A 221 -19.93 24.14 31.38
C GLN A 221 -20.96 24.66 32.38
N ALA A 222 -22.24 24.60 32.00
CA ALA A 222 -23.34 25.13 32.82
C ALA A 222 -23.56 24.32 34.10
N PRO A 223 -24.04 24.96 35.19
CA PRO A 223 -24.44 24.27 36.41
C PRO A 223 -25.44 23.14 36.16
N PHE A 224 -25.17 21.97 36.76
CA PHE A 224 -26.06 20.82 36.70
C PHE A 224 -26.40 20.30 38.10
N PRO A 225 -27.50 20.77 38.72
CA PRO A 225 -27.88 20.38 40.08
C PRO A 225 -28.06 18.87 40.28
N GLY A 226 -28.39 18.12 39.23
CA GLY A 226 -28.56 16.66 39.28
C GLY A 226 -27.27 15.88 39.58
N ALA A 227 -26.09 16.52 39.56
CA ALA A 227 -24.83 15.91 39.97
C ALA A 227 -24.58 15.96 41.49
N ALA A 228 -25.47 16.58 42.28
CA ALA A 228 -25.41 16.50 43.74
C ALA A 228 -26.29 15.37 44.27
N PRO A 229 -25.87 14.62 45.31
CA PRO A 229 -26.75 13.72 46.04
C PRO A 229 -27.94 14.49 46.64
N VAL A 230 -29.17 14.11 46.26
CA VAL A 230 -30.42 14.60 46.84
C VAL A 230 -31.26 13.45 47.37
N ASP A 231 -32.32 13.69 48.15
CA ASP A 231 -33.18 12.61 48.65
C ASP A 231 -33.79 11.80 47.49
N ALA A 232 -33.64 10.48 47.54
CA ALA A 232 -34.20 9.60 46.51
C ALA A 232 -35.73 9.64 46.56
N THR A 233 -36.36 10.00 45.43
CA THR A 233 -37.83 10.09 45.33
C THR A 233 -38.35 9.40 44.09
N GLY A 234 -39.48 8.70 44.23
CA GLY A 234 -40.16 8.02 43.11
C GLY A 234 -39.49 6.73 42.62
N TRP A 235 -38.58 6.15 43.41
CA TRP A 235 -37.97 4.86 43.10
C TRP A 235 -38.87 3.69 43.48
N SER A 236 -38.82 2.63 42.68
CA SER A 236 -39.47 1.33 42.94
C SER A 236 -38.49 0.18 42.70
N ASN A 237 -38.73 -0.99 43.30
CA ASN A 237 -37.91 -2.21 43.15
C ASN A 237 -36.40 -2.03 43.44
N VAL A 238 -36.04 -1.12 44.34
CA VAL A 238 -34.64 -0.87 44.74
C VAL A 238 -34.24 -1.67 45.99
N PRO A 239 -32.93 -1.94 46.19
CA PRO A 239 -32.42 -2.51 47.43
C PRO A 239 -32.82 -1.69 48.66
N THR A 240 -32.93 -2.36 49.81
CA THR A 240 -33.13 -1.67 51.10
C THR A 240 -31.89 -0.85 51.44
N SER A 241 -32.11 0.38 51.89
CA SER A 241 -31.07 1.27 52.41
C SER A 241 -31.25 1.43 53.92
N PHE A 242 -30.17 1.30 54.70
CA PHE A 242 -30.19 1.47 56.16
C PHE A 242 -29.93 2.92 56.61
N SER A 243 -29.50 3.76 55.67
CA SER A 243 -29.54 5.24 55.73
C SER A 243 -30.59 5.81 54.76
N PRO A 244 -31.08 7.06 54.93
CA PRO A 244 -32.01 7.68 53.97
C PRO A 244 -31.42 7.73 52.55
N ALA A 245 -31.94 6.92 51.63
CA ALA A 245 -31.34 6.79 50.30
C ALA A 245 -31.27 8.12 49.53
N LYS A 246 -30.20 8.28 48.72
CA LYS A 246 -29.98 9.47 47.88
C LYS A 246 -30.04 9.12 46.41
N GLU A 247 -30.18 10.13 45.56
CA GLU A 247 -30.12 9.98 44.11
C GLU A 247 -29.23 11.04 43.45
N MET A 248 -28.68 10.67 42.30
CA MET A 248 -27.94 11.52 41.37
C MET A 248 -28.33 11.18 39.92
N ARG A 249 -28.03 12.08 38.98
CA ARG A 249 -28.16 11.84 37.54
C ARG A 249 -26.78 11.86 36.89
N LEU A 250 -26.41 10.76 36.25
CA LEU A 250 -25.24 10.67 35.37
C LEU A 250 -25.70 10.88 33.94
N ARG A 251 -25.57 12.09 33.38
CA ARG A 251 -25.92 12.32 31.97
C ARG A 251 -24.88 11.65 31.08
N VAL A 252 -25.28 11.23 29.90
CA VAL A 252 -24.35 10.78 28.85
C VAL A 252 -24.72 11.50 27.58
N LEU A 253 -23.95 12.54 27.28
CA LEU A 253 -24.28 13.49 26.23
C LEU A 253 -23.78 13.04 24.86
N ASP A 254 -24.62 13.21 23.84
CA ASP A 254 -24.25 13.16 22.43
C ASP A 254 -24.68 14.48 21.77
N PHE A 255 -23.71 15.24 21.26
CA PHE A 255 -23.87 16.63 20.80
C PHE A 255 -24.71 17.50 21.75
N GLY A 256 -24.45 17.40 23.06
CA GLY A 256 -25.10 18.18 24.11
C GLY A 256 -26.49 17.68 24.55
N THR A 257 -26.99 16.58 23.99
CA THR A 257 -28.26 15.97 24.38
C THR A 257 -28.02 14.73 25.24
N ASP A 258 -28.68 14.64 26.40
CA ASP A 258 -28.62 13.44 27.26
C ASP A 258 -29.42 12.29 26.62
N LYS A 259 -28.72 11.42 25.87
CA LYS A 259 -29.33 10.30 25.14
C LYS A 259 -29.27 8.99 25.91
N TYR A 260 -28.24 8.79 26.73
CA TYR A 260 -27.94 7.50 27.35
C TYR A 260 -27.76 7.57 28.87
N GLY A 261 -28.06 8.72 29.50
CA GLY A 261 -27.79 8.92 30.92
C GLY A 261 -28.54 7.96 31.84
N LEU A 262 -27.96 7.75 33.03
CA LEU A 262 -28.43 6.82 34.05
C LEU A 262 -28.87 7.55 35.31
N ASN A 263 -29.91 7.03 35.96
CA ASN A 263 -30.29 7.43 37.30
C ASN A 263 -29.45 6.62 38.29
N ALA A 264 -28.84 7.28 39.27
CA ALA A 264 -28.03 6.65 40.29
C ALA A 264 -28.76 6.70 41.63
N TYR A 265 -28.99 5.55 42.26
CA TYR A 265 -29.58 5.40 43.60
C TYR A 265 -28.48 5.01 44.59
N LEU A 266 -28.15 5.91 45.50
CA LEU A 266 -27.09 5.74 46.48
C LEU A 266 -27.71 5.23 47.78
N PHE A 267 -27.21 4.11 48.27
CA PHE A 267 -27.74 3.46 49.46
C PHE A 267 -26.62 2.92 50.35
N ASP A 268 -26.98 2.78 51.62
CA ASP A 268 -26.19 2.12 52.64
C ASP A 268 -26.71 0.68 52.74
N SER A 269 -25.86 -0.26 52.39
CA SER A 269 -26.20 -1.67 52.28
C SER A 269 -26.15 -2.42 53.61
N THR A 270 -25.71 -1.76 54.70
CA THR A 270 -25.42 -2.40 56.00
C THR A 270 -26.30 -1.89 57.14
N ASP A 271 -26.94 -2.81 57.87
CA ASP A 271 -27.73 -2.47 59.07
C ASP A 271 -26.85 -2.36 60.32
N ASP A 272 -26.04 -1.31 60.41
CA ASP A 272 -25.10 -1.10 61.53
C ASP A 272 -25.37 0.19 62.34
N SER A 273 -26.45 0.91 62.01
CA SER A 273 -26.84 2.20 62.59
C SER A 273 -25.83 3.35 62.38
N ALA A 274 -24.83 3.17 61.52
CA ALA A 274 -23.99 4.25 61.02
C ALA A 274 -24.59 4.84 59.73
N VAL A 275 -24.19 6.07 59.39
CA VAL A 275 -24.44 6.62 58.05
C VAL A 275 -23.18 6.39 57.23
N ASN A 276 -23.24 5.39 56.34
CA ASN A 276 -22.09 4.91 55.57
C ASN A 276 -22.51 4.39 54.19
N TYR A 277 -22.96 5.27 53.30
CA TYR A 277 -23.27 4.90 51.93
C TYR A 277 -22.09 4.22 51.23
N ASP A 278 -22.32 3.02 50.71
CA ASP A 278 -21.28 2.15 50.16
C ASP A 278 -21.63 1.60 48.76
N LYS A 279 -22.88 1.77 48.31
CA LYS A 279 -23.35 1.28 47.01
C LYS A 279 -24.13 2.32 46.21
N VAL A 280 -24.00 2.23 44.88
CA VAL A 280 -24.72 3.00 43.86
C VAL A 280 -25.37 2.04 42.87
N LEU A 281 -26.70 2.06 42.78
CA LEU A 281 -27.46 1.35 41.75
C LEU A 281 -27.70 2.29 40.57
N PHE A 282 -27.17 1.94 39.40
CA PHE A 282 -27.42 2.65 38.14
C PHE A 282 -28.62 2.02 37.41
N SER A 283 -29.58 2.84 36.97
CA SER A 283 -30.76 2.37 36.25
C SER A 283 -31.18 3.31 35.12
N LEU A 284 -31.73 2.73 34.05
CA LEU A 284 -32.28 3.46 32.90
C LEU A 284 -33.53 4.27 33.28
N SER A 285 -34.22 3.88 34.36
CA SER A 285 -35.36 4.60 34.94
C SER A 285 -35.27 4.64 36.46
N LYS A 286 -36.21 5.31 37.15
CA LYS A 286 -36.32 5.21 38.63
C LYS A 286 -37.00 3.92 39.08
N ASP A 287 -36.55 2.79 38.53
CA ASP A 287 -37.02 1.45 38.82
C ASP A 287 -35.80 0.52 38.89
N GLY A 288 -35.58 -0.12 40.03
CA GLY A 288 -34.47 -1.07 40.22
C GLY A 288 -34.61 -2.34 39.39
N ALA A 289 -35.80 -2.64 38.84
CA ALA A 289 -35.97 -3.71 37.87
C ALA A 289 -35.28 -3.40 36.52
N ASN A 290 -35.01 -2.13 36.23
CA ASN A 290 -34.26 -1.65 35.06
C ASN A 290 -32.80 -1.30 35.40
N ALA A 291 -32.30 -1.77 36.54
CA ALA A 291 -30.92 -1.57 36.94
C ALA A 291 -29.95 -2.20 35.94
N VAL A 292 -28.90 -1.45 35.59
CA VAL A 292 -27.83 -1.89 34.69
C VAL A 292 -26.55 -2.22 35.44
N ALA A 293 -26.36 -1.67 36.64
CA ALA A 293 -25.24 -2.00 37.52
C ALA A 293 -25.56 -1.66 38.98
N THR A 294 -24.94 -2.34 39.95
CA THR A 294 -24.90 -1.94 41.36
C THR A 294 -23.46 -2.03 41.84
N LEU A 295 -22.85 -0.88 42.10
CA LEU A 295 -21.41 -0.71 42.23
C LEU A 295 -21.06 -0.01 43.54
N GLY A 296 -19.98 -0.44 44.18
CA GLY A 296 -19.28 0.30 45.24
C GLY A 296 -18.10 1.09 44.69
N LYS A 297 -17.42 1.85 45.55
CA LYS A 297 -16.22 2.61 45.18
C LYS A 297 -15.19 1.71 44.48
N GLY A 298 -14.69 2.17 43.33
CA GLY A 298 -13.72 1.47 42.50
C GLY A 298 -14.30 0.41 41.57
N GLU A 299 -15.57 -0.01 41.75
CA GLU A 299 -16.18 -1.03 40.91
C GLU A 299 -16.66 -0.44 39.57
N TRP A 300 -16.52 -1.25 38.51
CA TRP A 300 -16.94 -0.95 37.14
C TRP A 300 -18.19 -1.76 36.75
N GLY A 301 -19.02 -1.21 35.86
CA GLY A 301 -20.14 -1.90 35.23
C GLY A 301 -20.17 -1.68 33.73
N ASP A 302 -20.45 -2.74 32.97
CA ASP A 302 -20.68 -2.68 31.51
C ASP A 302 -22.17 -2.47 31.24
N VAL A 303 -22.51 -1.38 30.57
CA VAL A 303 -23.89 -0.95 30.30
C VAL A 303 -24.16 -1.00 28.81
N LYS A 304 -25.09 -1.87 28.40
CA LYS A 304 -25.60 -1.92 27.02
C LYS A 304 -26.73 -0.90 26.82
N VAL A 305 -26.70 -0.20 25.69
CA VAL A 305 -27.69 0.83 25.33
C VAL A 305 -28.16 0.66 23.90
N THR A 306 -29.37 1.13 23.60
CA THR A 306 -29.84 1.26 22.21
C THR A 306 -29.39 2.59 21.65
N ILE A 307 -28.67 2.58 20.52
CA ILE A 307 -28.15 3.78 19.86
C ILE A 307 -29.31 4.64 19.36
N VAL A 308 -29.23 5.95 19.60
CA VAL A 308 -30.28 6.92 19.25
C VAL A 308 -29.78 7.92 18.20
N GLY A 309 -30.35 7.82 16.99
CA GLY A 309 -30.02 8.70 15.85
C GLY A 309 -28.85 8.21 15.00
N GLY A 310 -28.65 8.85 13.85
CA GLY A 310 -27.62 8.45 12.88
C GLY A 310 -27.93 7.14 12.14
N SER A 311 -26.94 6.63 11.40
CA SER A 311 -27.07 5.40 10.59
C SER A 311 -27.16 4.11 11.43
N LEU A 312 -26.77 4.16 12.71
CA LEU A 312 -26.78 3.03 13.65
C LEU A 312 -27.99 3.05 14.60
N ALA A 313 -28.97 3.93 14.37
CA ALA A 313 -30.14 4.04 15.24
C ALA A 313 -30.87 2.69 15.40
N GLY A 314 -31.19 2.33 16.65
CA GLY A 314 -31.86 1.07 16.98
C GLY A 314 -30.92 -0.13 17.17
N LEU A 315 -29.63 0.00 16.85
CA LEU A 315 -28.62 -1.03 17.10
C LEU A 315 -28.03 -0.91 18.52
N THR A 316 -27.31 -1.92 18.96
CA THR A 316 -26.71 -1.97 20.30
C THR A 316 -25.39 -1.20 20.37
N GLY A 317 -25.22 -0.35 21.37
CA GLY A 317 -23.94 0.19 21.81
C GLY A 317 -23.65 -0.23 23.25
N GLY A 318 -22.49 0.13 23.76
CA GLY A 318 -22.19 -0.05 25.18
C GLY A 318 -21.24 1.00 25.73
N MET A 319 -21.27 1.20 27.04
CA MET A 319 -20.34 2.08 27.76
C MET A 319 -19.98 1.43 29.10
N LEU A 320 -18.84 1.83 29.66
CA LEU A 320 -18.50 1.47 31.03
C LEU A 320 -18.88 2.61 31.97
N VAL A 321 -19.33 2.25 33.17
CA VAL A 321 -19.56 3.18 34.27
C VAL A 321 -18.74 2.75 35.49
N LYS A 322 -18.27 3.73 36.27
CA LYS A 322 -17.50 3.48 37.50
C LYS A 322 -17.96 4.41 38.60
N VAL A 323 -17.95 3.91 39.84
CA VAL A 323 -18.01 4.78 41.03
C VAL A 323 -16.58 5.12 41.41
N GLU A 324 -16.06 6.25 40.93
CA GLU A 324 -14.67 6.66 41.16
C GLU A 324 -14.46 7.04 42.64
N GLU A 325 -15.38 7.83 43.19
CA GLU A 325 -15.35 8.25 44.59
C GLU A 325 -16.74 8.13 45.21
N LEU A 326 -16.80 7.62 46.44
CA LEU A 326 -18.01 7.50 47.25
C LEU A 326 -17.62 7.51 48.72
N THR A 327 -17.74 8.66 49.38
CA THR A 327 -17.56 8.75 50.84
C THR A 327 -18.84 8.32 51.55
N GLY A 328 -18.70 7.68 52.71
CA GLY A 328 -19.85 7.19 53.50
C GLY A 328 -20.81 8.29 53.97
N ASP A 329 -20.38 9.56 53.96
CA ASP A 329 -21.19 10.74 54.26
C ASP A 329 -21.66 11.51 53.01
N LEU A 330 -21.32 11.02 51.82
CA LEU A 330 -21.59 11.62 50.50
C LEU A 330 -21.03 13.04 50.29
N THR A 331 -20.07 13.47 51.11
CA THR A 331 -19.35 14.74 50.90
C THR A 331 -18.55 14.75 49.61
N LYS A 332 -18.09 13.58 49.16
CA LYS A 332 -17.47 13.39 47.84
C LYS A 332 -18.08 12.19 47.14
N VAL A 333 -18.73 12.46 46.01
CA VAL A 333 -19.25 11.45 45.09
C VAL A 333 -18.82 11.81 43.69
N ARG A 334 -18.20 10.87 42.98
CA ARG A 334 -17.82 10.98 41.57
C ARG A 334 -18.23 9.72 40.83
N LEU A 335 -19.14 9.87 39.89
CA LEU A 335 -19.61 8.81 39.00
C LEU A 335 -19.02 9.07 37.61
N PHE A 336 -18.30 8.10 37.05
CA PHE A 336 -17.62 8.21 35.77
C PHE A 336 -18.32 7.35 34.71
N HIS A 337 -18.31 7.81 33.45
CA HIS A 337 -18.68 7.01 32.29
C HIS A 337 -17.71 7.21 31.13
N THR A 338 -17.47 6.13 30.38
CA THR A 338 -16.81 6.20 29.08
C THR A 338 -17.80 6.69 28.01
N SER A 339 -17.29 6.95 26.81
CA SER A 339 -18.16 7.08 25.64
C SER A 339 -18.95 5.79 25.39
N VAL A 340 -20.13 5.92 24.81
CA VAL A 340 -20.82 4.82 24.15
C VAL A 340 -19.99 4.41 22.94
N THR A 341 -19.66 3.14 22.86
CA THR A 341 -18.82 2.55 21.83
C THR A 341 -19.48 1.34 21.20
N ARG A 342 -19.02 1.01 19.99
CA ARG A 342 -19.39 -0.20 19.27
C ARG A 342 -18.20 -0.70 18.46
N ALA A 343 -17.81 -1.96 18.65
CA ALA A 343 -16.77 -2.60 17.84
C ALA A 343 -17.13 -2.54 16.35
N ASN A 344 -16.17 -2.16 15.51
CA ASN A 344 -16.37 -2.25 14.08
C ASN A 344 -16.03 -3.69 13.67
N ALA A 345 -17.03 -4.46 13.28
CA ALA A 345 -16.86 -5.86 12.95
C ALA A 345 -17.58 -6.24 11.65
N SER A 346 -16.98 -7.15 10.89
CA SER A 346 -17.56 -7.75 9.69
C SER A 346 -17.19 -9.22 9.61
N TRP A 347 -18.06 -10.04 9.04
CA TRP A 347 -17.77 -11.42 8.67
C TRP A 347 -18.78 -11.80 7.59
N ALA A 348 -18.33 -11.83 6.33
CA ALA A 348 -19.21 -12.07 5.20
C ALA A 348 -19.80 -13.49 5.27
N GLY A 349 -21.11 -13.60 5.11
CA GLY A 349 -21.82 -14.89 5.19
C GLY A 349 -21.95 -15.49 6.59
N TRP A 350 -21.56 -14.76 7.65
CA TRP A 350 -21.76 -15.20 9.03
C TRP A 350 -23.25 -15.30 9.40
N SER A 351 -23.56 -16.29 10.23
CA SER A 351 -24.88 -16.44 10.85
C SER A 351 -24.76 -17.19 12.18
N GLU A 352 -25.67 -16.92 13.11
CA GLU A 352 -25.78 -17.61 14.39
C GLU A 352 -27.21 -18.13 14.60
N PRO A 353 -27.41 -19.42 14.90
CA PRO A 353 -28.73 -19.97 15.18
C PRO A 353 -29.50 -19.20 16.25
N GLY A 354 -30.72 -18.76 15.91
CA GLY A 354 -31.58 -18.02 16.84
C GLY A 354 -31.23 -16.54 17.00
N PHE A 355 -30.28 -16.02 16.22
CA PHE A 355 -29.96 -14.60 16.16
C PHE A 355 -30.37 -13.99 14.81
N SER A 356 -30.87 -12.76 14.84
CA SER A 356 -31.21 -11.98 13.66
C SER A 356 -30.44 -10.67 13.68
N GLY A 357 -29.55 -10.48 12.71
CA GLY A 357 -28.64 -9.34 12.63
C GLY A 357 -27.34 -9.73 11.95
N ASP A 358 -26.45 -8.76 11.75
CA ASP A 358 -25.10 -8.99 11.27
C ASP A 358 -24.13 -9.34 12.42
N PHE A 359 -22.90 -9.66 12.05
CA PHE A 359 -21.85 -9.99 13.01
C PHE A 359 -21.55 -8.84 13.97
N ALA A 360 -21.58 -7.58 13.51
CA ALA A 360 -21.35 -6.41 14.37
C ALA A 360 -22.41 -6.30 15.47
N GLU A 361 -23.69 -6.53 15.14
CA GLU A 361 -24.77 -6.50 16.12
C GLU A 361 -24.67 -7.65 17.11
N TYR A 362 -24.28 -8.83 16.64
CA TYR A 362 -24.03 -9.96 17.52
C TYR A 362 -22.91 -9.67 18.52
N VAL A 363 -21.79 -9.13 18.03
CA VAL A 363 -20.65 -8.73 18.87
C VAL A 363 -21.10 -7.73 19.93
N ALA A 364 -21.80 -6.66 19.53
CA ALA A 364 -22.24 -5.62 20.46
C ALA A 364 -23.22 -6.12 21.54
N GLN A 365 -24.12 -7.06 21.19
CA GLN A 365 -25.12 -7.62 22.11
C GLN A 365 -24.56 -8.71 23.04
N LYS A 366 -23.66 -9.56 22.54
CA LYS A 366 -23.29 -10.81 23.24
C LYS A 366 -21.96 -10.75 23.95
N PHE A 367 -21.09 -9.83 23.57
CA PHE A 367 -19.76 -9.70 24.16
C PHE A 367 -19.66 -8.43 25.01
N PRO A 368 -18.71 -8.40 25.97
CA PRO A 368 -18.44 -7.18 26.73
C PRO A 368 -18.12 -5.99 25.82
N THR A 369 -18.39 -4.80 26.31
CA THR A 369 -18.16 -3.55 25.57
C THR A 369 -16.68 -3.34 25.32
N SER A 370 -16.33 -3.14 24.06
CA SER A 370 -14.96 -2.87 23.63
C SER A 370 -14.54 -1.44 23.95
N THR A 371 -13.53 -1.25 24.79
CA THR A 371 -12.93 0.06 25.16
C THR A 371 -11.39 0.05 25.05
N ALA A 372 -10.74 1.20 25.26
CA ALA A 372 -9.31 1.52 25.20
C ALA A 372 -9.01 2.44 26.37
N ALA A 373 -7.73 2.62 26.67
CA ALA A 373 -7.29 3.68 27.53
C ALA A 373 -7.53 5.04 26.85
N ASP A 374 -8.14 5.95 27.59
CA ASP A 374 -8.46 7.29 27.08
C ASP A 374 -7.58 8.32 27.80
N TYR A 375 -6.55 8.81 27.13
CA TYR A 375 -5.60 9.72 27.77
C TYR A 375 -6.27 11.01 28.24
N ALA A 376 -7.31 11.49 27.56
CA ALA A 376 -7.87 12.82 27.83
C ALA A 376 -8.48 12.92 29.24
N ILE A 377 -9.09 11.85 29.74
CA ILE A 377 -9.67 11.82 31.09
C ILE A 377 -8.58 11.79 32.18
N LEU A 378 -7.43 11.16 31.89
CA LEU A 378 -6.27 11.14 32.77
C LEU A 378 -5.58 12.51 32.79
N GLU A 379 -5.25 13.04 31.61
CA GLU A 379 -4.58 14.33 31.47
C GLU A 379 -5.42 15.47 32.07
N SER A 380 -6.75 15.36 32.05
CA SER A 380 -7.65 16.33 32.68
C SER A 380 -7.79 16.18 34.20
N GLY A 381 -7.19 15.15 34.80
CA GLY A 381 -7.29 14.81 36.22
C GLY A 381 -8.65 14.29 36.68
N ILE A 382 -9.54 13.94 35.73
CA ILE A 382 -10.88 13.44 36.02
C ILE A 382 -10.81 12.04 36.66
N VAL A 383 -9.83 11.24 36.26
CA VAL A 383 -9.60 9.89 36.77
C VAL A 383 -8.15 9.73 37.22
N SER A 384 -7.92 8.76 38.10
CA SER A 384 -6.57 8.36 38.50
C SER A 384 -5.81 7.62 37.38
N GLU A 385 -4.48 7.54 37.50
CA GLU A 385 -3.63 6.68 36.64
C GLU A 385 -4.08 5.22 36.70
N GLU A 386 -4.49 4.74 37.88
CA GLU A 386 -5.05 3.40 38.10
C GLU A 386 -6.34 3.20 37.28
N THR A 387 -7.28 4.14 37.35
CA THR A 387 -8.53 4.07 36.60
C THR A 387 -8.29 4.11 35.08
N TYR A 388 -7.31 4.89 34.61
CA TYR A 388 -6.89 4.90 33.21
C TYR A 388 -6.35 3.53 32.77
N VAL A 389 -5.48 2.92 33.57
CA VAL A 389 -4.93 1.58 33.30
C VAL A 389 -6.03 0.52 33.32
N GLU A 390 -6.92 0.54 34.31
CA GLU A 390 -8.07 -0.36 34.37
C GLU A 390 -8.95 -0.24 33.12
N GLN A 391 -9.24 0.99 32.67
CA GLN A 391 -10.00 1.24 31.45
C GLN A 391 -9.34 0.63 30.22
N GLY A 392 -8.01 0.80 30.05
CA GLY A 392 -7.27 0.18 28.96
C GLY A 392 -7.34 -1.35 28.99
N LEU A 393 -7.17 -1.94 30.17
CA LEU A 393 -7.20 -3.40 30.34
C LEU A 393 -8.59 -4.02 30.14
N TYR A 394 -9.67 -3.24 30.20
CA TYR A 394 -11.00 -3.70 29.80
C TYR A 394 -11.06 -4.14 28.33
N TRP A 395 -10.12 -3.72 27.49
CA TRP A 395 -9.95 -4.26 26.16
C TRP A 395 -9.87 -5.80 26.16
N GLU A 396 -9.11 -6.38 27.11
CA GLU A 396 -8.92 -7.83 27.22
C GLU A 396 -10.24 -8.55 27.54
N ASN A 397 -11.09 -7.93 28.38
CA ASN A 397 -12.40 -8.47 28.76
C ASN A 397 -13.34 -8.64 27.56
N ALA A 398 -13.27 -7.73 26.59
CA ALA A 398 -14.04 -7.82 25.36
C ALA A 398 -13.39 -8.79 24.34
N HIS A 399 -12.09 -8.67 24.13
CA HIS A 399 -11.41 -9.32 23.00
C HIS A 399 -11.04 -10.78 23.25
N HIS A 400 -10.66 -11.18 24.47
CA HIS A 400 -10.30 -12.58 24.73
C HIS A 400 -11.46 -13.56 24.46
N PRO A 401 -12.72 -13.30 24.90
CA PRO A 401 -13.85 -14.13 24.52
C PRO A 401 -14.17 -14.08 23.02
N LEU A 402 -13.98 -12.92 22.36
CA LEU A 402 -14.16 -12.79 20.91
C LEU A 402 -13.16 -13.63 20.13
N ILE A 403 -11.88 -13.61 20.52
CA ILE A 403 -10.83 -14.46 19.94
C ILE A 403 -11.22 -15.94 20.06
N GLN A 404 -11.65 -16.37 21.25
CA GLN A 404 -12.12 -17.74 21.47
C GLN A 404 -13.28 -18.11 20.54
N TYR A 405 -14.29 -17.24 20.44
CA TYR A 405 -15.44 -17.47 19.57
C TYR A 405 -15.03 -17.56 18.09
N ILE A 406 -14.23 -16.61 17.60
CA ILE A 406 -13.82 -16.55 16.19
C ILE A 406 -12.95 -17.77 15.85
N VAL A 407 -11.91 -18.06 16.61
CA VAL A 407 -10.99 -19.16 16.29
C VAL A 407 -11.72 -20.51 16.35
N LYS A 408 -12.62 -20.70 17.32
CA LYS A 408 -13.40 -21.94 17.44
C LYS A 408 -14.36 -22.15 16.27
N ASN A 409 -15.07 -21.10 15.84
CA ASN A 409 -16.11 -21.21 14.82
C ASN A 409 -15.59 -21.05 13.39
N TYR A 410 -14.50 -20.31 13.20
CA TYR A 410 -13.92 -20.05 11.88
C TYR A 410 -12.65 -20.87 11.60
N GLN A 411 -11.85 -21.23 12.60
CA GLN A 411 -10.63 -22.03 12.43
C GLN A 411 -9.69 -21.47 11.33
N PRO A 412 -9.19 -20.23 11.48
CA PRO A 412 -8.38 -19.57 10.45
C PRO A 412 -7.12 -20.38 10.09
N ASP A 413 -6.63 -20.18 8.88
CA ASP A 413 -5.30 -20.60 8.43
C ASP A 413 -4.28 -19.50 8.69
N LEU A 414 -4.69 -18.23 8.55
CA LEU A 414 -3.95 -17.05 8.97
C LEU A 414 -4.77 -16.28 10.01
N LEU A 415 -4.27 -16.22 11.24
CA LEU A 415 -4.83 -15.42 12.32
C LEU A 415 -3.96 -14.17 12.52
N MET A 416 -4.46 -13.02 12.10
CA MET A 416 -3.82 -11.71 12.30
C MET A 416 -4.43 -11.06 13.53
N MET A 417 -3.62 -10.74 14.54
CA MET A 417 -4.12 -10.13 15.78
C MET A 417 -3.29 -8.96 16.25
N GLY A 418 -3.98 -7.93 16.77
CA GLY A 418 -3.37 -6.79 17.43
C GLY A 418 -3.57 -6.75 18.94
N TYR A 419 -2.75 -5.95 19.62
CA TYR A 419 -2.91 -5.57 21.02
C TYR A 419 -2.46 -4.10 21.21
N PRO A 420 -3.34 -3.19 21.66
CA PRO A 420 -3.05 -1.75 21.65
C PRO A 420 -2.38 -1.21 22.94
N ALA A 421 -2.58 -1.86 24.10
CA ALA A 421 -2.28 -1.22 25.39
C ALA A 421 -0.78 -0.95 25.65
N THR A 422 0.12 -1.61 24.91
CA THR A 422 1.57 -1.34 24.99
C THR A 422 1.92 0.06 24.52
N ASP A 423 1.28 0.55 23.45
CA ASP A 423 1.41 1.92 22.97
C ASP A 423 0.75 2.90 23.94
N GLU A 424 -0.52 2.66 24.27
CA GLU A 424 -1.33 3.52 25.14
C GLU A 424 -0.62 3.83 26.47
N PHE A 425 -0.04 2.82 27.13
CA PHE A 425 0.58 3.02 28.45
C PHE A 425 1.98 3.63 28.35
N GLN A 426 2.75 3.30 27.31
CA GLN A 426 4.05 3.94 27.11
C GLN A 426 3.88 5.43 26.84
N HIS A 427 2.84 5.83 26.10
CA HIS A 427 2.49 7.23 25.89
C HIS A 427 2.31 8.02 27.19
N GLN A 428 1.78 7.41 28.25
CA GLN A 428 1.48 8.13 29.50
C GLN A 428 2.59 8.02 30.56
N PHE A 429 3.45 7.01 30.50
CA PHE A 429 4.34 6.70 31.63
C PHE A 429 5.84 6.62 31.31
N LEU A 430 6.25 6.48 30.05
CA LEU A 430 7.63 6.10 29.72
C LEU A 430 8.69 7.11 30.21
N GLY A 431 8.45 8.41 30.00
CA GLY A 431 9.34 9.49 30.44
C GLY A 431 9.37 9.65 31.96
N LEU A 432 8.26 9.35 32.65
CA LEU A 432 8.17 9.45 34.11
C LEU A 432 9.00 8.38 34.83
N ILE A 433 9.34 7.28 34.13
CA ILE A 433 10.17 6.19 34.67
C ILE A 433 11.59 6.18 34.10
N THR A 434 11.91 7.09 33.18
CA THR A 434 13.24 7.15 32.55
C THR A 434 14.12 8.18 33.25
N PRO A 435 15.23 7.79 33.89
CA PRO A 435 16.02 8.71 34.72
C PRO A 435 16.90 9.67 33.93
N THR A 436 17.25 9.34 32.69
CA THR A 436 18.24 10.07 31.90
C THR A 436 17.74 10.40 30.50
N LEU A 437 18.14 11.56 30.00
CA LEU A 437 17.95 11.98 28.60
C LEU A 437 19.04 11.35 27.69
N PRO A 438 18.87 11.34 26.36
CA PRO A 438 19.89 10.82 25.42
C PRO A 438 21.28 11.49 25.50
N GLY A 439 21.41 12.65 26.18
CA GLY A 439 22.70 13.27 26.48
C GLY A 439 23.39 12.76 27.75
N GLY A 440 22.74 11.85 28.49
CA GLY A 440 23.16 11.38 29.82
C GLY A 440 22.79 12.31 30.97
N GLU A 441 22.17 13.47 30.67
CA GLU A 441 21.66 14.41 31.67
C GLU A 441 20.45 13.83 32.41
N ALA A 442 20.18 14.35 33.62
CA ALA A 442 19.02 13.93 34.40
C ALA A 442 17.74 14.38 33.70
N ASN A 443 16.76 13.49 33.59
CA ASN A 443 15.45 13.81 33.04
C ASN A 443 14.60 14.56 34.09
N PRO A 444 14.20 15.82 33.86
CA PRO A 444 13.39 16.59 34.80
C PRO A 444 11.99 16.00 35.06
N ALA A 445 11.46 15.21 34.12
CA ALA A 445 10.16 14.55 34.28
C ALA A 445 10.23 13.22 35.04
N TYR A 446 11.43 12.71 35.33
CA TYR A 446 11.57 11.45 36.07
C TYR A 446 10.99 11.60 37.48
N ASP A 447 9.99 10.78 37.80
CA ASP A 447 9.23 10.83 39.06
C ASP A 447 8.55 12.19 39.33
N ASP A 448 8.40 13.08 38.34
CA ASP A 448 7.80 14.41 38.50
C ASP A 448 6.95 14.77 37.28
N VAL A 449 5.65 14.45 37.36
CA VAL A 449 4.68 14.71 36.28
C VAL A 449 4.45 16.21 35.99
N GLN A 450 4.78 17.08 36.94
CA GLN A 450 4.57 18.53 36.81
C GLN A 450 5.85 19.26 36.38
N VAL A 451 7.00 18.58 36.37
CA VAL A 451 8.32 19.15 36.06
C VAL A 451 8.57 20.41 36.89
N ASN A 452 8.33 20.32 38.20
CA ASN A 452 8.46 21.44 39.14
C ASN A 452 9.57 21.24 40.19
N GLY A 453 10.32 20.14 40.09
CA GLY A 453 11.40 19.75 40.98
C GLY A 453 10.95 18.97 42.22
N THR A 454 9.67 18.54 42.29
CA THR A 454 9.12 17.80 43.42
C THR A 454 8.69 16.40 42.99
N PRO A 455 9.41 15.35 43.41
CA PRO A 455 9.03 13.98 43.08
C PRO A 455 7.65 13.60 43.64
N ASP A 456 6.86 12.87 42.85
CA ASP A 456 5.55 12.32 43.23
C ASP A 456 5.65 10.88 43.77
N GLY A 457 6.79 10.20 43.63
CA GLY A 457 7.10 8.92 44.25
C GLY A 457 6.41 7.71 43.61
N ARG A 458 6.02 7.81 42.33
CA ARG A 458 5.18 6.81 41.63
C ARG A 458 5.90 5.98 40.57
N VAL A 459 7.24 6.06 40.49
CA VAL A 459 8.03 5.29 39.49
C VAL A 459 7.71 3.80 39.54
N VAL A 460 7.51 3.21 40.72
CA VAL A 460 7.26 1.76 40.86
C VAL A 460 5.91 1.38 40.24
N GLU A 461 4.87 2.14 40.54
CA GLU A 461 3.51 1.96 40.03
C GLU A 461 3.48 2.13 38.51
N ARG A 462 4.08 3.20 37.99
CA ARG A 462 4.15 3.50 36.55
C ARG A 462 4.95 2.45 35.77
N THR A 463 6.02 1.94 36.36
CA THR A 463 6.77 0.81 35.80
C THR A 463 5.89 -0.44 35.75
N ALA A 464 5.14 -0.73 36.82
CA ALA A 464 4.22 -1.87 36.86
C ALA A 464 3.09 -1.75 35.83
N PHE A 465 2.61 -0.54 35.53
CA PHE A 465 1.62 -0.32 34.47
C PHE A 465 2.16 -0.72 33.10
N ILE A 466 3.34 -0.24 32.71
CA ILE A 466 4.00 -0.63 31.46
C ILE A 466 4.22 -2.15 31.41
N GLN A 467 4.76 -2.74 32.49
CA GLN A 467 4.96 -4.19 32.59
C GLN A 467 3.65 -4.98 32.44
N ARG A 468 2.53 -4.46 32.95
CA ARG A 468 1.21 -5.09 32.82
C ARG A 468 0.69 -5.07 31.38
N ALA A 469 0.93 -4.01 30.61
CA ALA A 469 0.61 -3.98 29.19
C ALA A 469 1.42 -5.03 28.41
N TYR A 470 2.73 -5.11 28.65
CA TYR A 470 3.60 -6.11 28.02
C TYR A 470 3.15 -7.54 28.39
N SER A 471 2.85 -7.79 29.66
CA SER A 471 2.31 -9.09 30.11
C SER A 471 0.94 -9.41 29.49
N GLY A 472 0.12 -8.39 29.21
CA GLY A 472 -1.18 -8.53 28.54
C GLY A 472 -1.05 -8.90 27.06
N ALA A 473 -0.06 -8.32 26.36
CA ALA A 473 0.30 -8.73 25.01
C ALA A 473 0.75 -10.20 24.98
N ASP A 474 1.62 -10.61 25.92
CA ASP A 474 2.06 -12.01 26.06
C ASP A 474 0.89 -12.97 26.34
N ALA A 475 -0.02 -12.60 27.25
CA ALA A 475 -1.19 -13.40 27.59
C ALA A 475 -2.16 -13.53 26.39
N THR A 476 -2.34 -12.47 25.61
CA THR A 476 -3.18 -12.48 24.40
C THR A 476 -2.57 -13.39 23.33
N LEU A 477 -1.26 -13.33 23.13
CA LEU A 477 -0.53 -14.26 22.26
C LEU A 477 -0.67 -15.71 22.74
N ALA A 478 -0.49 -15.95 24.04
CA ALA A 478 -0.62 -17.28 24.63
C ALA A 478 -2.03 -17.87 24.44
N LEU A 479 -3.07 -17.04 24.59
CA LEU A 479 -4.45 -17.42 24.29
C LEU A 479 -4.59 -17.85 22.82
N ALA A 480 -4.08 -17.05 21.88
CA ALA A 480 -4.11 -17.36 20.45
C ALA A 480 -3.44 -18.72 20.14
N GLN A 481 -2.24 -18.93 20.67
CA GLN A 481 -1.48 -20.16 20.51
C GLN A 481 -2.22 -21.37 21.10
N SER A 482 -2.93 -21.19 22.21
CA SER A 482 -3.70 -22.27 22.85
C SER A 482 -4.93 -22.72 22.05
N LEU A 483 -5.46 -21.84 21.19
CA LEU A 483 -6.66 -22.10 20.38
C LEU A 483 -6.32 -22.65 18.98
N MET A 484 -5.07 -22.46 18.54
CA MET A 484 -4.54 -22.94 17.27
C MET A 484 -3.82 -24.28 17.46
N PRO A 485 -3.53 -25.05 16.39
CA PRO A 485 -2.82 -26.31 16.51
C PRO A 485 -1.47 -26.20 17.22
N ALA A 486 -1.05 -27.26 17.91
CA ALA A 486 0.25 -27.32 18.55
C ALA A 486 1.38 -27.08 17.52
N ASN A 487 2.44 -26.38 17.93
CA ASN A 487 3.55 -25.95 17.07
C ASN A 487 3.13 -25.07 15.87
N VAL A 488 1.99 -24.38 15.93
CA VAL A 488 1.60 -23.38 14.92
C VAL A 488 2.75 -22.38 14.69
N SER A 489 3.03 -22.08 13.42
CA SER A 489 4.01 -21.08 13.06
C SER A 489 3.52 -19.71 13.55
N THR A 490 4.30 -19.06 14.39
CA THR A 490 3.95 -17.81 15.06
C THR A 490 4.98 -16.76 14.70
N PHE A 491 4.51 -15.62 14.19
CA PHE A 491 5.30 -14.42 13.96
C PHE A 491 4.74 -13.32 14.87
N VAL A 492 5.59 -12.77 15.72
CA VAL A 492 5.29 -11.64 16.59
C VAL A 492 6.06 -10.44 16.07
N ALA A 493 5.38 -9.34 15.84
CA ALA A 493 5.97 -8.09 15.40
C ALA A 493 5.46 -6.90 16.21
N SER A 494 6.01 -5.74 15.92
CA SER A 494 5.37 -4.46 16.22
C SER A 494 5.53 -3.55 15.02
N ASP A 495 4.68 -2.54 14.93
CA ASP A 495 4.63 -1.57 13.87
C ASP A 495 5.65 -0.44 14.08
N HIS A 496 5.99 -0.08 15.31
CA HIS A 496 7.07 0.85 15.63
C HIS A 496 7.70 0.64 17.03
N GLY A 497 8.80 1.34 17.28
CA GLY A 497 9.40 1.46 18.62
C GLY A 497 8.89 2.70 19.40
N PHE A 498 9.55 3.03 20.52
CA PHE A 498 9.17 4.11 21.43
C PHE A 498 10.38 4.85 22.03
N ALA A 499 10.16 6.13 22.36
CA ALA A 499 11.10 6.97 23.11
C ALA A 499 10.40 7.75 24.21
N PRO A 500 11.04 7.98 25.37
CA PRO A 500 10.58 8.90 26.39
C PRO A 500 10.63 10.34 25.87
N GLN A 501 9.62 11.13 26.23
CA GLN A 501 9.59 12.57 25.93
C GLN A 501 8.74 13.26 27.01
N PHE A 502 8.76 14.59 27.09
CA PHE A 502 7.82 15.34 27.93
C PHE A 502 7.60 16.77 27.42
N LEU A 503 8.10 17.12 26.23
CA LEU A 503 8.02 18.47 25.68
C LEU A 503 7.37 18.47 24.29
N ALA A 504 6.51 19.44 24.05
CA ALA A 504 5.80 19.62 22.80
C ALA A 504 6.31 20.85 22.06
N ILE A 505 6.56 20.73 20.76
CA ILE A 505 6.93 21.81 19.84
C ILE A 505 5.68 22.24 19.07
N ASP A 506 5.45 23.54 18.93
CA ASP A 506 4.43 24.04 18.01
C ASP A 506 4.87 23.77 16.56
N ALA A 507 4.29 22.73 15.97
CA ALA A 507 4.57 22.29 14.61
C ALA A 507 4.40 23.40 13.56
N SER A 508 3.56 24.40 13.81
CA SER A 508 3.18 25.43 12.84
C SER A 508 3.85 26.79 13.08
N LYS A 509 4.42 27.02 14.27
CA LYS A 509 5.04 28.31 14.62
C LYS A 509 6.15 28.73 13.66
N VAL A 510 6.98 27.79 13.20
CA VAL A 510 8.01 28.06 12.18
C VAL A 510 7.41 28.66 10.91
N LEU A 511 6.24 28.17 10.49
CA LEU A 511 5.54 28.67 9.30
C LEU A 511 4.99 30.08 9.53
N VAL A 512 4.56 30.40 10.75
CA VAL A 512 4.12 31.76 11.13
C VAL A 512 5.28 32.74 11.12
N ASP A 513 6.41 32.36 11.73
CA ASP A 513 7.60 33.21 11.82
C ASP A 513 8.20 33.52 10.43
N LEU A 514 8.03 32.59 9.47
CA LEU A 514 8.39 32.78 8.06
C LEU A 514 7.32 33.53 7.23
N GLY A 515 6.18 33.90 7.82
CA GLY A 515 5.10 34.59 7.11
C GLY A 515 4.34 33.72 6.11
N LEU A 516 4.33 32.40 6.31
CA LEU A 516 3.57 31.43 5.52
C LEU A 516 2.18 31.13 6.12
N LEU A 517 2.00 31.40 7.40
CA LEU A 517 0.73 31.41 8.13
C LEU A 517 0.59 32.72 8.90
N SER A 518 -0.64 33.21 9.11
CA SER A 518 -0.89 34.40 9.93
C SER A 518 -1.03 34.09 11.41
N LYS A 519 -1.27 32.82 11.77
CA LYS A 519 -1.32 32.34 13.15
C LYS A 519 -1.03 30.83 13.23
N PRO A 520 -0.64 30.33 14.42
CA PRO A 520 -0.43 28.90 14.61
C PRO A 520 -1.70 28.08 14.34
N GLN A 521 -1.52 26.85 13.86
CA GLN A 521 -2.58 25.87 13.70
C GLN A 521 -3.09 25.41 15.06
N THR A 522 -4.41 25.40 15.23
CA THR A 522 -5.07 24.85 16.43
C THR A 522 -5.57 23.42 16.21
N SER A 523 -5.30 22.84 15.04
CA SER A 523 -5.71 21.49 14.68
C SER A 523 -4.72 20.85 13.71
N ASN A 524 -4.50 19.55 13.86
CA ASN A 524 -3.59 18.79 13.02
C ASN A 524 -4.04 18.82 11.55
N CYS A 525 -3.09 19.14 10.66
CA CYS A 525 -3.23 19.12 9.21
C CYS A 525 -4.29 20.07 8.63
N ARG A 526 -4.74 21.04 9.43
CA ARG A 526 -5.76 22.02 9.07
C ARG A 526 -5.31 23.44 9.44
N PRO A 527 -5.47 24.44 8.54
CA PRO A 527 -5.30 25.83 8.90
C PRO A 527 -6.21 26.23 10.07
N ALA A 528 -5.76 27.16 10.91
CA ALA A 528 -6.57 27.70 11.99
C ALA A 528 -7.78 28.49 11.48
N THR A 529 -8.84 28.55 12.29
CA THR A 529 -10.01 29.39 12.00
C THR A 529 -9.59 30.86 11.86
N GLY A 530 -10.01 31.49 10.76
CA GLY A 530 -9.65 32.88 10.46
C GLY A 530 -8.18 33.09 10.07
N GLU A 531 -7.48 32.05 9.61
CA GLU A 531 -6.20 32.16 8.90
C GLU A 531 -6.35 33.01 7.62
N THR A 532 -5.37 33.85 7.30
CA THR A 532 -5.44 34.86 6.22
C THR A 532 -4.30 34.81 5.20
N ILE A 533 -3.27 33.98 5.43
CA ILE A 533 -2.15 33.73 4.51
C ILE A 533 -2.27 32.34 3.91
N GLY A 534 -2.16 31.27 4.70
CA GLY A 534 -2.39 29.88 4.24
C GLY A 534 -1.47 29.38 3.11
N LYS A 535 -0.20 29.76 3.08
CA LYS A 535 0.78 29.30 2.07
C LYS A 535 1.38 27.93 2.37
N ALA A 536 1.36 27.50 3.63
CA ALA A 536 1.85 26.20 4.06
C ALA A 536 1.03 25.70 5.25
N LYS A 537 1.06 24.39 5.49
CA LYS A 537 0.45 23.77 6.68
C LYS A 537 1.29 22.59 7.17
N ALA A 538 1.17 22.32 8.46
CA ALA A 538 1.82 21.22 9.15
C ALA A 538 0.81 20.08 9.44
N CYS A 539 1.21 18.85 9.15
CA CYS A 539 0.50 17.62 9.51
C CYS A 539 1.45 16.76 10.35
N TRP A 540 1.16 16.60 11.63
CA TRP A 540 2.07 15.96 12.59
C TRP A 540 1.54 14.62 13.08
N ALA A 541 2.46 13.78 13.57
CA ALA A 541 2.17 12.55 14.30
C ALA A 541 3.42 12.19 15.12
N GLY A 542 3.30 12.25 16.44
CA GLY A 542 4.38 12.03 17.37
C GLY A 542 5.61 12.90 17.12
N GLY A 543 6.77 12.27 16.93
CA GLY A 543 8.04 12.93 16.62
C GLY A 543 8.17 13.46 15.18
N THR A 544 7.19 13.24 14.29
CA THR A 544 7.26 13.65 12.88
C THR A 544 6.27 14.76 12.56
N VAL A 545 6.69 15.75 11.76
CA VAL A 545 5.79 16.67 11.06
C VAL A 545 6.09 16.71 9.57
N GLN A 546 5.03 16.66 8.76
CA GLN A 546 5.07 16.87 7.32
C GLN A 546 4.54 18.25 6.97
N ILE A 547 5.29 18.98 6.16
CA ILE A 547 4.95 20.33 5.70
C ILE A 547 4.44 20.26 4.27
N TYR A 548 3.27 20.81 4.04
CA TYR A 548 2.65 20.91 2.71
C TYR A 548 2.53 22.36 2.31
N LEU A 549 3.06 22.71 1.14
CA LEU A 549 2.84 24.01 0.52
C LEU A 549 1.47 24.04 -0.18
N ASN A 550 0.83 25.21 -0.16
CA ASN A 550 -0.26 25.54 -1.08
C ASN A 550 0.37 26.09 -2.36
N LEU A 551 0.69 25.23 -3.33
CA LEU A 551 1.54 25.61 -4.46
C LEU A 551 0.71 25.90 -5.72
N ALA A 552 0.95 27.05 -6.35
CA ALA A 552 0.27 27.47 -7.56
C ALA A 552 0.54 26.48 -8.72
N GLY A 553 -0.52 26.11 -9.45
CA GLY A 553 -0.45 25.11 -10.54
C GLY A 553 -0.44 23.65 -10.06
N ARG A 554 -0.20 23.42 -8.76
CA ARG A 554 -0.26 22.11 -8.12
C ARG A 554 -1.55 21.92 -7.33
N ASP A 555 -1.88 22.88 -6.49
CA ASP A 555 -2.99 22.82 -5.54
C ASP A 555 -4.11 23.78 -5.98
N PRO A 556 -5.39 23.43 -5.76
CA PRO A 556 -6.50 24.27 -6.19
C PRO A 556 -6.55 25.59 -5.41
N ALA A 557 -6.70 26.70 -6.12
CA ALA A 557 -6.97 27.99 -5.50
C ALA A 557 -8.36 27.97 -4.82
N GLY A 558 -8.46 28.46 -3.59
CA GLY A 558 -9.71 28.46 -2.85
C GLY A 558 -9.53 28.76 -1.35
N GLY A 559 -10.65 28.96 -0.65
CA GLY A 559 -10.64 29.16 0.81
C GLY A 559 -10.06 30.50 1.29
N GLY A 560 -9.74 31.43 0.38
CA GLY A 560 -9.11 32.71 0.71
C GLY A 560 -7.61 32.63 1.00
N TYR A 561 -6.98 31.48 0.76
CA TYR A 561 -5.55 31.26 1.01
C TYR A 561 -4.69 31.72 -0.17
N GLN A 562 -3.53 32.28 0.14
CA GLN A 562 -2.49 32.62 -0.83
C GLN A 562 -1.70 31.37 -1.21
N GLN A 563 -1.19 31.34 -2.44
CA GLN A 563 -0.35 30.25 -2.93
C GLN A 563 1.11 30.68 -3.01
N VAL A 564 2.01 29.73 -2.79
CA VAL A 564 3.43 29.85 -3.17
C VAL A 564 3.49 29.75 -4.70
N ALA A 565 4.22 30.67 -5.35
CA ALA A 565 4.41 30.58 -6.80
C ALA A 565 5.26 29.36 -7.15
N ALA A 566 4.98 28.68 -8.26
CA ALA A 566 5.71 27.47 -8.67
C ALA A 566 7.25 27.68 -8.72
N GLY A 567 7.70 28.84 -9.22
CA GLY A 567 9.14 29.17 -9.28
C GLY A 567 9.81 29.42 -7.92
N ASP A 568 9.02 29.66 -6.87
CA ASP A 568 9.52 29.95 -5.51
C ASP A 568 9.50 28.71 -4.61
N GLU A 569 9.05 27.55 -5.09
CA GLU A 569 8.93 26.31 -4.32
C GLU A 569 10.26 25.94 -3.64
N ALA A 570 11.32 25.78 -4.43
CA ALA A 570 12.62 25.35 -3.92
C ALA A 570 13.21 26.31 -2.88
N ALA A 571 13.08 27.63 -3.11
CA ALA A 571 13.56 28.64 -2.17
C ALA A 571 12.75 28.65 -0.87
N THR A 572 11.43 28.47 -0.97
CA THR A 572 10.52 28.38 0.18
C THR A 572 10.83 27.14 1.02
N LEU A 573 11.00 25.98 0.39
CA LEU A 573 11.36 24.74 1.08
C LEU A 573 12.73 24.84 1.75
N ALA A 574 13.72 25.46 1.10
CA ALA A 574 15.03 25.69 1.70
C ALA A 574 14.94 26.58 2.95
N ALA A 575 14.12 27.63 2.93
CA ALA A 575 13.91 28.51 4.07
C ALA A 575 13.23 27.79 5.24
N ILE A 576 12.18 27.00 4.97
CA ILE A 576 11.50 26.19 6.01
C ILE A 576 12.46 25.16 6.61
N LYS A 577 13.19 24.41 5.76
CA LYS A 577 14.16 23.40 6.19
C LYS A 577 15.24 24.02 7.09
N ALA A 578 15.80 25.17 6.71
CA ALA A 578 16.78 25.88 7.52
C ALA A 578 16.20 26.30 8.87
N ALA A 579 14.98 26.84 8.90
CA ALA A 579 14.36 27.31 10.14
C ALA A 579 14.11 26.19 11.16
N TYR A 580 13.63 25.02 10.73
CA TYR A 580 13.46 23.85 11.63
C TYR A 580 14.81 23.34 12.16
N LEU A 581 15.85 23.30 11.34
CA LEU A 581 17.19 22.83 11.74
C LEU A 581 17.88 23.78 12.73
N THR A 582 17.42 25.03 12.84
CA THR A 582 17.99 26.04 13.76
C THR A 582 17.09 26.32 14.97
N LEU A 583 16.06 25.51 15.20
CA LEU A 583 15.23 25.65 16.40
C LEU A 583 16.07 25.46 17.67
N SER A 584 15.78 26.27 18.67
CA SER A 584 16.40 26.23 20.01
C SER A 584 15.33 26.40 21.08
N ASP A 585 15.45 25.67 22.18
CA ASP A 585 14.50 25.76 23.29
C ASP A 585 14.84 26.98 24.15
N PRO A 586 13.93 27.96 24.30
CA PRO A 586 14.20 29.16 25.07
C PRO A 586 14.01 28.98 26.58
N ASN A 587 13.53 27.82 27.04
CA ASN A 587 13.14 27.59 28.43
C ASN A 587 14.26 26.92 29.24
N ASP A 588 14.22 27.09 30.56
CA ASP A 588 15.10 26.43 31.55
C ASP A 588 14.28 25.37 32.28
N TRP A 589 14.30 24.15 31.76
CA TRP A 589 13.53 23.02 32.31
C TRP A 589 14.29 22.32 33.44
N THR A 590 15.62 22.43 33.45
CA THR A 590 16.51 21.85 34.47
C THR A 590 16.63 22.72 35.73
N GLY A 591 16.28 24.01 35.64
CA GLY A 591 16.37 24.99 36.72
C GLY A 591 17.80 25.48 36.99
N ASP A 592 18.70 25.36 36.01
CA ASP A 592 20.12 25.73 36.14
C ASP A 592 20.41 27.21 35.80
N GLY A 593 19.39 27.95 35.36
CA GLY A 593 19.45 29.35 34.98
C GLY A 593 19.84 29.60 33.52
N GLN A 594 19.90 28.57 32.66
CA GLN A 594 20.18 28.68 31.23
C GLN A 594 19.04 28.09 30.38
N PRO A 595 18.81 28.60 29.15
CA PRO A 595 17.96 27.93 28.18
C PRO A 595 18.52 26.56 27.77
N GLU A 596 17.66 25.58 27.52
CA GLU A 596 18.09 24.25 27.14
C GLU A 596 18.80 24.21 25.79
N SER A 597 19.92 23.49 25.76
CA SER A 597 20.74 23.28 24.56
C SER A 597 20.45 21.95 23.85
N TRP A 598 19.37 21.26 24.26
CA TRP A 598 18.97 19.98 23.70
C TRP A 598 18.59 20.08 22.21
N MET A 599 18.84 19.00 21.48
CA MET A 599 18.51 18.92 20.05
C MET A 599 16.98 18.84 19.88
N MET A 600 16.36 19.87 19.32
CA MET A 600 14.91 19.87 19.04
C MET A 600 14.55 19.10 17.76
N THR A 601 15.33 19.31 16.70
CA THR A 601 15.11 18.71 15.37
C THR A 601 16.30 17.81 15.06
N ASP A 602 16.07 16.52 14.81
CA ASP A 602 17.11 15.57 14.39
C ASP A 602 17.46 15.82 12.91
N ARG A 603 16.49 15.53 12.02
CA ARG A 603 16.70 15.56 10.57
C ARG A 603 15.48 16.11 9.82
N VAL A 604 15.76 16.74 8.69
CA VAL A 604 14.74 17.26 7.76
C VAL A 604 15.02 16.79 6.34
N PHE A 605 14.04 16.15 5.73
CA PHE A 605 14.11 15.58 4.39
C PHE A 605 13.15 16.32 3.46
N THR A 606 13.60 16.64 2.26
CA THR A 606 12.71 16.93 1.12
C THR A 606 11.97 15.67 0.70
N LYS A 607 10.88 15.82 -0.05
CA LYS A 607 10.16 14.67 -0.64
C LYS A 607 11.07 13.69 -1.40
N ALA A 608 12.06 14.19 -2.13
CA ALA A 608 13.04 13.36 -2.85
C ALA A 608 13.98 12.61 -1.89
N GLU A 609 14.49 13.31 -0.88
CA GLU A 609 15.36 12.73 0.16
C GLU A 609 14.60 11.70 1.02
N ALA A 610 13.29 11.87 1.21
CA ALA A 610 12.41 10.99 1.99
C ALA A 610 12.28 9.56 1.39
N ARG A 611 12.85 9.32 0.20
CA ARG A 611 12.98 7.97 -0.37
C ARG A 611 14.02 7.11 0.37
N TYR A 612 14.97 7.75 1.04
CA TYR A 612 16.13 7.10 1.65
C TYR A 612 16.23 7.45 3.13
N ILE A 613 15.11 7.42 3.86
CA ILE A 613 15.13 7.69 5.30
C ILE A 613 15.89 6.55 5.97
N PRO A 614 17.00 6.81 6.70
CA PRO A 614 17.74 5.77 7.38
C PRO A 614 16.86 5.01 8.37
N ASN A 615 16.93 3.68 8.35
CA ASN A 615 16.22 2.84 9.32
C ASN A 615 17.08 1.75 9.95
N GLY A 616 18.38 1.73 9.65
CA GLY A 616 19.36 0.82 10.21
C GLY A 616 20.67 0.90 9.44
N PRO A 617 21.70 0.13 9.87
CA PRO A 617 22.95 0.01 9.13
C PRO A 617 22.68 -0.44 7.68
N ASP A 618 23.21 0.33 6.72
CA ASP A 618 23.09 0.06 5.28
C ASP A 618 21.65 -0.15 4.76
N SER A 619 20.65 0.37 5.48
CA SER A 619 19.22 0.21 5.16
C SER A 619 18.45 1.53 5.24
N THR A 620 17.46 1.67 4.36
CA THR A 620 16.58 2.83 4.30
C THR A 620 15.11 2.43 4.07
N ALA A 621 14.19 3.25 4.56
CA ALA A 621 12.76 3.17 4.29
C ALA A 621 12.32 4.22 3.24
N ASP A 622 11.49 3.81 2.29
CA ASP A 622 10.93 4.69 1.26
C ASP A 622 9.60 5.32 1.70
N MET A 623 9.65 6.60 2.08
CA MET A 623 8.48 7.40 2.42
C MET A 623 8.01 8.29 1.26
N ALA A 624 8.64 8.24 0.08
CA ALA A 624 8.40 9.20 -0.99
C ALA A 624 7.16 8.86 -1.83
N HIS A 625 5.98 9.20 -1.32
CA HIS A 625 4.73 9.19 -2.09
C HIS A 625 4.58 10.49 -2.91
N PRO A 626 4.29 10.43 -4.22
CA PRO A 626 4.23 11.63 -5.09
C PRO A 626 3.25 12.71 -4.61
N THR A 627 2.11 12.27 -4.08
CA THR A 627 0.96 13.13 -3.75
C THR A 627 0.61 13.16 -2.27
N ARG A 628 1.24 12.32 -1.43
CA ARG A 628 0.82 12.11 -0.03
C ARG A 628 1.91 12.40 0.99
N THR A 629 3.16 12.41 0.56
CA THR A 629 4.27 12.86 1.40
C THR A 629 4.33 14.38 1.36
N GLY A 630 4.59 15.00 2.51
CA GLY A 630 4.86 16.42 2.60
C GLY A 630 6.00 16.85 1.67
N ASP A 631 6.04 18.13 1.34
CA ASP A 631 7.15 18.72 0.59
C ASP A 631 8.43 18.75 1.43
N LEU A 632 8.27 18.81 2.76
CA LEU A 632 9.29 18.47 3.75
C LEU A 632 8.73 17.47 4.77
N VAL A 633 9.62 16.62 5.27
CA VAL A 633 9.42 15.75 6.43
C VAL A 633 10.45 16.15 7.48
N VAL A 634 9.98 16.52 8.67
CA VAL A 634 10.80 16.99 9.79
C VAL A 634 10.63 16.00 10.92
N PHE A 635 11.74 15.54 11.49
CA PHE A 635 11.77 14.69 12.67
C PHE A 635 12.35 15.47 13.85
N ALA A 636 11.60 15.50 14.95
CA ALA A 636 12.10 15.95 16.25
C ALA A 636 13.13 14.95 16.80
N TYR A 637 13.75 15.29 17.92
CA TYR A 637 14.53 14.35 18.73
C TYR A 637 13.98 14.32 20.16
N PRO A 638 14.00 13.18 20.87
CA PRO A 638 13.62 13.14 22.28
C PRO A 638 14.45 14.14 23.12
N PRO A 639 13.84 14.89 24.07
CA PRO A 639 12.52 14.67 24.66
C PRO A 639 11.38 15.51 24.03
N TYR A 640 11.49 15.89 22.76
CA TYR A 640 10.50 16.71 22.05
C TYR A 640 9.54 15.91 21.16
N GLN A 641 8.32 16.40 20.95
CA GLN A 641 7.31 15.87 20.00
C GLN A 641 6.31 16.94 19.52
N TYR A 642 5.33 16.60 18.66
CA TYR A 642 4.41 17.57 18.03
C TYR A 642 2.90 17.40 18.31
N ASP A 643 2.44 16.28 18.89
CA ASP A 643 1.03 15.95 19.17
C ASP A 643 0.39 16.74 20.32
N ALA A 644 1.15 17.17 21.35
CA ALA A 644 0.55 17.87 22.48
C ALA A 644 0.38 19.38 22.22
N ALA A 645 -0.55 20.00 22.96
CA ALA A 645 -0.89 21.40 22.77
C ALA A 645 0.21 22.37 23.27
N THR A 646 0.48 23.42 22.49
CA THR A 646 1.48 24.46 22.80
C THR A 646 0.83 25.86 22.85
N PRO A 647 -0.05 26.14 23.84
CA PRO A 647 -0.84 27.36 23.84
C PRO A 647 0.02 28.63 24.07
N GLY A 648 0.36 29.31 22.97
CA GLY A 648 1.00 30.62 23.00
C GLY A 648 2.52 30.63 23.12
N THR A 649 3.18 29.48 22.98
CA THR A 649 4.65 29.33 23.08
C THR A 649 5.22 28.45 21.96
N LEU A 650 6.55 28.46 21.76
CA LEU A 650 7.23 27.53 20.84
C LEU A 650 7.30 26.12 21.41
N VAL A 651 7.62 26.02 22.70
CA VAL A 651 7.74 24.77 23.44
C VAL A 651 6.83 24.85 24.66
N ALA A 652 6.14 23.75 24.98
CA ALA A 652 5.34 23.61 26.19
C ALA A 652 5.53 22.22 26.81
N LEU A 653 5.19 22.08 28.09
CA LEU A 653 5.12 20.78 28.74
C LEU A 653 4.08 19.89 28.05
N SER A 654 4.47 18.66 27.75
CA SER A 654 3.58 17.63 27.25
C SER A 654 2.98 16.83 28.41
N ALA A 655 1.72 16.47 28.29
CA ALA A 655 1.08 15.48 29.15
C ALA A 655 1.24 14.04 28.63
N PHE A 656 1.89 13.87 27.47
CA PHE A 656 2.43 12.59 27.05
C PHE A 656 3.86 12.47 27.58
N PHE A 657 4.24 11.26 27.96
CA PHE A 657 5.57 10.93 28.47
C PHE A 657 6.33 9.91 27.61
N GLY A 658 5.68 9.31 26.62
CA GLY A 658 6.32 8.48 25.60
C GLY A 658 5.78 8.83 24.22
N GLN A 659 6.57 8.59 23.18
CA GLN A 659 6.17 8.87 21.81
C GLN A 659 6.93 8.02 20.79
N HIS A 660 6.30 7.80 19.65
CA HIS A 660 6.85 7.17 18.46
C HIS A 660 7.07 8.23 17.35
N GLY A 661 7.39 7.83 16.13
CA GLY A 661 7.52 8.77 15.00
C GLY A 661 8.81 9.59 14.98
N TYR A 662 9.88 9.14 15.62
CA TYR A 662 11.23 9.70 15.43
C TYR A 662 11.89 9.07 14.18
N VAL A 663 13.11 9.44 13.81
CA VAL A 663 13.75 8.76 12.67
C VAL A 663 13.97 7.28 13.03
N PRO A 664 13.64 6.31 12.16
CA PRO A 664 13.62 4.89 12.54
C PRO A 664 14.96 4.29 13.02
N ASP A 665 16.10 4.90 12.66
CA ASP A 665 17.44 4.47 13.10
C ASP A 665 17.83 5.01 14.49
N VAL A 666 17.00 5.83 15.14
CA VAL A 666 17.27 6.39 16.47
C VAL A 666 17.15 5.30 17.55
N GLN A 667 18.25 5.09 18.26
CA GLN A 667 18.36 4.12 19.36
C GLN A 667 19.37 4.63 20.40
N ASP A 668 18.96 4.64 21.66
CA ASP A 668 19.79 4.91 22.84
C ASP A 668 19.15 4.18 24.03
N LEU A 669 19.59 2.94 24.28
CA LEU A 669 18.97 2.07 25.28
C LEU A 669 19.19 2.57 26.72
N ASP A 670 20.29 3.28 26.98
CA ASP A 670 20.58 3.84 28.30
C ASP A 670 19.60 4.97 28.64
N ALA A 671 19.17 5.72 27.63
CA ALA A 671 18.10 6.72 27.73
C ALA A 671 16.71 6.15 27.40
N ASN A 672 16.55 4.82 27.39
CA ASN A 672 15.28 4.14 27.14
C ASN A 672 14.64 4.47 25.77
N ILE A 673 15.44 4.73 24.75
CA ILE A 673 15.03 5.04 23.38
C ILE A 673 15.31 3.85 22.46
N ASN A 674 14.29 3.34 21.77
CA ASN A 674 14.48 2.38 20.69
C ASN A 674 13.36 2.53 19.66
N MET A 675 13.66 3.08 18.48
CA MET A 675 12.70 3.17 17.36
C MET A 675 12.53 1.87 16.57
N ARG A 676 13.34 0.86 16.86
CA ARG A 676 13.15 -0.49 16.32
C ARG A 676 11.98 -1.18 17.01
N ALA A 677 11.21 -1.90 16.21
CA ALA A 677 10.05 -2.66 16.68
C ALA A 677 10.44 -4.09 17.10
N THR A 678 9.61 -4.79 17.86
CA THR A 678 9.83 -6.20 18.18
C THR A 678 9.77 -7.09 16.93
N PHE A 679 10.68 -8.08 16.81
CA PHE A 679 10.40 -9.30 16.07
C PHE A 679 10.89 -10.54 16.80
N ILE A 680 9.97 -11.48 16.98
CA ILE A 680 10.25 -12.84 17.42
C ILE A 680 9.35 -13.82 16.68
N ALA A 681 9.83 -15.01 16.38
CA ALA A 681 9.07 -16.03 15.68
C ALA A 681 9.39 -17.43 16.21
N GLY A 682 8.48 -18.39 16.02
CA GLY A 682 8.69 -19.78 16.40
C GLY A 682 7.64 -20.71 15.80
N GLY A 683 7.70 -22.00 16.13
CA GLY A 683 6.75 -23.01 15.65
C GLY A 683 7.28 -23.87 14.50
N GLY A 684 6.36 -24.47 13.74
CA GLY A 684 6.61 -25.55 12.78
C GLY A 684 7.57 -25.18 11.64
N ALA A 685 7.37 -24.01 11.04
CA ALA A 685 8.16 -23.53 9.91
C ALA A 685 9.42 -22.75 10.30
N VAL A 686 9.52 -22.26 11.55
CA VAL A 686 10.59 -21.35 11.98
C VAL A 686 11.81 -22.14 12.49
N ASN A 687 12.99 -21.72 12.04
CA ASN A 687 14.26 -22.30 12.44
C ASN A 687 14.59 -21.91 13.90
N PRO A 688 14.91 -22.87 14.78
CA PRO A 688 15.23 -22.55 16.18
C PRO A 688 16.61 -21.89 16.32
N ASN A 689 16.73 -21.01 17.32
CA ASN A 689 17.95 -20.31 17.73
C ASN A 689 18.58 -19.45 16.63
N VAL A 690 17.76 -18.70 15.89
CA VAL A 690 18.22 -17.77 14.85
C VAL A 690 18.14 -16.33 15.34
N VAL A 691 19.21 -15.56 15.12
CA VAL A 691 19.18 -14.10 15.20
C VAL A 691 19.38 -13.58 13.79
N ALA A 692 18.32 -12.97 13.25
CA ALA A 692 18.26 -12.54 11.87
C ALA A 692 18.82 -11.13 11.72
N ASP A 693 19.86 -11.01 10.91
CA ASP A 693 20.53 -9.74 10.60
C ASP A 693 19.67 -8.88 9.67
N GLY A 694 19.56 -7.58 9.98
CA GLY A 694 18.95 -6.57 9.12
C GLY A 694 17.51 -6.87 8.73
N LEU A 695 16.72 -7.49 9.62
CA LEU A 695 15.33 -7.83 9.32
C LEU A 695 14.44 -6.59 9.27
N ARG A 696 13.71 -6.41 8.17
CA ARG A 696 12.85 -5.25 7.96
C ARG A 696 11.38 -5.62 8.08
N THR A 697 10.56 -4.67 8.52
CA THR A 697 9.10 -4.83 8.61
C THR A 697 8.48 -5.35 7.31
N ILE A 698 8.96 -4.85 6.16
CA ILE A 698 8.44 -5.24 4.84
C ILE A 698 8.72 -6.70 4.45
N ASP A 699 9.72 -7.35 5.07
CA ASP A 699 10.10 -8.73 4.76
C ASP A 699 9.10 -9.76 5.34
N LEU A 700 8.27 -9.35 6.30
CA LEU A 700 7.38 -10.27 7.02
C LEU A 700 6.24 -10.79 6.15
N ALA A 701 5.55 -9.92 5.40
CA ALA A 701 4.43 -10.33 4.55
C ALA A 701 4.82 -11.35 3.46
N PRO A 702 5.87 -11.13 2.62
CA PRO A 702 6.28 -12.14 1.65
C PRO A 702 6.82 -13.42 2.31
N THR A 703 7.47 -13.33 3.48
CA THR A 703 7.92 -14.51 4.23
C THR A 703 6.75 -15.34 4.74
N ILE A 704 5.70 -14.72 5.28
CA ILE A 704 4.49 -15.42 5.72
C ILE A 704 3.72 -15.99 4.51
N ALA A 705 3.66 -15.27 3.39
CA ALA A 705 3.06 -15.77 2.16
C ALA A 705 3.75 -17.05 1.67
N TYR A 706 5.09 -17.08 1.70
CA TYR A 706 5.88 -18.29 1.42
C TYR A 706 5.52 -19.43 2.38
N VAL A 707 5.47 -19.18 3.69
CA VAL A 707 5.13 -20.20 4.71
C VAL A 707 3.73 -20.79 4.48
N LEU A 708 2.76 -19.96 4.09
CA LEU A 708 1.38 -20.37 3.81
C LEU A 708 1.21 -21.04 2.43
N GLY A 709 2.22 -20.98 1.56
CA GLY A 709 2.13 -21.48 0.19
C GLY A 709 1.18 -20.67 -0.70
N ILE A 710 1.07 -19.36 -0.46
CA ILE A 710 0.22 -18.42 -1.21
C ILE A 710 1.06 -17.42 -2.00
N PRO A 711 0.50 -16.74 -3.02
CA PRO A 711 1.19 -15.63 -3.68
C PRO A 711 1.53 -14.50 -2.70
N ALA A 712 2.64 -13.82 -2.93
CA ALA A 712 2.96 -12.59 -2.21
C ALA A 712 1.93 -11.48 -2.52
N PRO A 713 1.73 -10.50 -1.62
CA PRO A 713 0.96 -9.31 -1.93
C PRO A 713 1.54 -8.57 -3.14
N GLN A 714 0.67 -8.16 -4.06
CA GLN A 714 1.04 -7.62 -5.38
C GLN A 714 1.96 -6.39 -5.32
N HIS A 715 2.03 -5.67 -4.21
CA HIS A 715 2.84 -4.45 -4.08
C HIS A 715 4.00 -4.59 -3.09
N SER A 716 4.25 -5.81 -2.60
CA SER A 716 5.28 -6.07 -1.59
C SER A 716 6.69 -5.74 -2.09
N GLN A 717 7.47 -5.04 -1.26
CA GLN A 717 8.87 -4.68 -1.49
C GLN A 717 9.85 -5.55 -0.71
N GLY A 718 9.37 -6.31 0.27
CA GLY A 718 10.21 -7.19 1.08
C GLY A 718 10.69 -8.46 0.38
N VAL A 719 11.64 -9.12 1.02
CA VAL A 719 12.28 -10.34 0.55
C VAL A 719 11.87 -11.53 1.43
N VAL A 720 11.71 -12.72 0.83
CA VAL A 720 11.49 -13.95 1.60
C VAL A 720 12.75 -14.29 2.41
N ARG A 721 12.62 -14.26 3.74
CA ARG A 721 13.72 -14.50 4.68
C ARG A 721 13.92 -15.98 4.95
N LEU A 722 14.62 -16.65 4.05
CA LEU A 722 14.92 -18.09 4.15
C LEU A 722 15.76 -18.44 5.39
N ASP A 723 16.58 -17.51 5.89
CA ASP A 723 17.38 -17.68 7.10
C ASP A 723 16.52 -17.91 8.35
N LEU A 724 15.29 -17.39 8.37
CA LEU A 724 14.32 -17.61 9.45
C LEU A 724 13.67 -19.00 9.42
N LEU A 725 13.74 -19.72 8.30
CA LEU A 725 12.86 -20.87 8.03
C LEU A 725 13.61 -22.20 8.08
N ARG A 726 12.94 -23.24 8.59
CA ARG A 726 13.51 -24.59 8.67
C ARG A 726 13.87 -25.12 7.30
N GLY A 727 15.11 -25.58 7.17
CA GLY A 727 15.66 -26.03 5.89
C GLY A 727 15.89 -24.90 4.89
N GLY A 728 15.81 -23.63 5.28
CA GLY A 728 16.05 -22.50 4.38
C GLY A 728 17.45 -22.50 3.78
N SER A 729 18.45 -23.02 4.50
CA SER A 729 19.82 -23.21 3.98
C SER A 729 19.93 -24.25 2.85
N ALA A 730 18.91 -25.10 2.67
CA ALA A 730 18.81 -26.03 1.54
C ALA A 730 18.09 -25.41 0.32
N ARG A 731 17.68 -24.15 0.42
CA ARG A 731 16.92 -23.43 -0.60
C ARG A 731 17.73 -22.29 -1.19
N THR A 732 17.38 -21.92 -2.41
CA THR A 732 18.03 -20.83 -3.14
C THR A 732 16.96 -19.85 -3.58
N LEU A 733 17.14 -18.57 -3.26
CA LEU A 733 16.31 -17.50 -3.80
C LEU A 733 16.83 -17.13 -5.19
N VAL A 734 15.92 -16.99 -6.15
CA VAL A 734 16.20 -16.49 -7.50
C VAL A 734 15.28 -15.30 -7.76
N PRO A 735 15.80 -14.07 -7.67
CA PRO A 735 15.06 -12.86 -8.02
C PRO A 735 15.04 -12.64 -9.53
N VAL A 736 13.91 -12.21 -10.07
CA VAL A 736 13.74 -11.87 -11.49
C VAL A 736 13.01 -10.54 -11.62
N ILE A 737 13.60 -9.59 -12.33
CA ILE A 737 12.97 -8.34 -12.73
C ILE A 737 12.43 -8.53 -14.15
N GLY A 738 11.14 -8.29 -14.36
CA GLY A 738 10.46 -8.44 -15.63
C GLY A 738 9.98 -7.11 -16.19
N LEU A 739 10.45 -6.76 -17.38
CA LEU A 739 10.01 -5.61 -18.19
C LEU A 739 9.20 -6.13 -19.40
N THR A 740 8.33 -5.30 -19.96
CA THR A 740 7.66 -5.60 -21.24
C THR A 740 7.26 -4.30 -21.93
N ASP A 741 7.09 -4.37 -23.25
CA ASP A 741 6.50 -3.29 -24.05
C ASP A 741 7.20 -1.94 -23.82
N TYR A 742 8.53 -1.97 -23.73
CA TYR A 742 9.32 -0.77 -23.45
C TYR A 742 9.18 0.28 -24.55
N HIS A 743 8.97 -0.16 -25.80
CA HIS A 743 8.71 0.68 -26.97
C HIS A 743 9.70 1.84 -27.10
N GLY A 744 10.98 1.62 -26.80
CA GLY A 744 12.00 2.67 -26.87
C GLY A 744 11.66 3.93 -26.06
N GLN A 745 10.87 3.83 -24.98
CA GLN A 745 10.46 4.96 -24.17
C GLN A 745 11.63 5.48 -23.31
N LEU A 746 12.54 6.24 -23.94
CA LEU A 746 13.75 6.76 -23.29
C LEU A 746 13.44 7.81 -22.23
N ASP A 747 12.50 8.71 -22.54
CA ASP A 747 12.07 9.77 -21.62
C ASP A 747 10.91 9.29 -20.73
N PRO A 748 10.73 9.84 -19.52
CA PRO A 748 9.61 9.49 -18.67
C PRO A 748 8.24 9.71 -19.33
N THR A 749 7.28 8.86 -18.97
CA THR A 749 5.86 9.07 -19.26
C THR A 749 5.14 9.57 -18.00
N THR A 750 3.81 9.55 -17.99
CA THR A 750 3.00 9.92 -16.83
C THR A 750 1.95 8.86 -16.50
N THR A 751 1.60 8.76 -15.23
CA THR A 751 0.43 8.01 -14.74
C THR A 751 -0.37 8.88 -13.77
N THR A 752 -1.65 8.56 -13.59
CA THR A 752 -2.51 9.32 -12.66
C THR A 752 -2.49 8.69 -11.27
N MET A 753 -2.12 9.47 -10.25
CA MET A 753 -2.22 9.10 -8.83
C MET A 753 -2.96 10.20 -8.07
N ASP A 754 -3.98 9.83 -7.28
CA ASP A 754 -4.87 10.78 -6.58
C ASP A 754 -5.37 11.93 -7.50
N GLY A 755 -5.71 11.59 -8.75
CA GLY A 755 -6.20 12.57 -9.75
C GLY A 755 -5.13 13.46 -10.39
N ARG A 756 -3.84 13.17 -10.18
CA ARG A 756 -2.72 13.97 -10.68
C ARG A 756 -1.78 13.19 -11.58
N ASN A 757 -1.28 13.83 -12.62
CA ASN A 757 -0.23 13.25 -13.46
C ASN A 757 1.10 13.25 -12.69
N VAL A 758 1.67 12.07 -12.52
CA VAL A 758 2.96 11.79 -11.89
C VAL A 758 3.90 11.23 -12.94
N SER A 759 5.11 11.78 -13.02
CA SER A 759 6.14 11.28 -13.93
C SER A 759 6.61 9.89 -13.51
N VAL A 760 6.63 8.96 -14.46
CA VAL A 760 7.03 7.56 -14.25
C VAL A 760 7.89 7.04 -15.40
N GLY A 761 8.72 6.04 -15.12
CA GLY A 761 9.59 5.42 -16.12
C GLY A 761 10.72 6.34 -16.55
N GLY A 762 11.12 6.20 -17.82
CA GLY A 762 12.32 6.81 -18.38
C GLY A 762 13.58 5.97 -18.12
N ALA A 763 14.42 5.86 -19.14
CA ALA A 763 15.52 4.91 -19.19
C ALA A 763 16.48 5.02 -18.00
N ALA A 764 16.90 6.24 -17.71
CA ALA A 764 17.89 6.51 -16.68
C ALA A 764 17.33 6.39 -15.25
N GLN A 765 16.02 6.62 -15.08
CA GLN A 765 15.33 6.37 -13.82
C GLN A 765 15.19 4.87 -13.57
N LEU A 766 14.76 4.10 -14.59
CA LEU A 766 14.64 2.65 -14.51
C LEU A 766 15.96 1.99 -14.15
N ALA A 767 17.07 2.45 -14.72
CA ALA A 767 18.41 1.99 -14.36
C ALA A 767 18.67 2.09 -12.85
N THR A 768 18.42 3.25 -12.25
CA THR A 768 18.55 3.46 -10.80
C THR A 768 17.58 2.56 -10.02
N MET A 769 16.35 2.36 -10.50
CA MET A 769 15.39 1.50 -9.81
C MET A 769 15.79 0.01 -9.86
N PHE A 770 16.27 -0.48 -11.01
CA PHE A 770 16.74 -1.86 -11.13
C PHE A 770 17.94 -2.14 -10.23
N ASP A 771 18.90 -1.21 -10.16
CA ASP A 771 20.02 -1.31 -9.23
C ASP A 771 19.54 -1.37 -7.77
N GLN A 772 18.51 -0.59 -7.42
CA GLN A 772 17.92 -0.59 -6.07
C GLN A 772 17.19 -1.87 -5.73
N GLU A 773 16.42 -2.43 -6.67
CA GLU A 773 15.73 -3.71 -6.48
C GLU A 773 16.75 -4.85 -6.36
N ALA A 774 17.78 -4.87 -7.21
CA ALA A 774 18.85 -5.85 -7.12
C ALA A 774 19.58 -5.79 -5.76
N ALA A 775 19.82 -4.59 -5.24
CA ALA A 775 20.44 -4.38 -3.93
C ALA A 775 19.57 -4.84 -2.74
N GLN A 776 18.27 -5.05 -2.91
CA GLN A 776 17.41 -5.61 -1.85
C GLN A 776 17.70 -7.09 -1.60
N PHE A 777 18.25 -7.81 -2.60
CA PHE A 777 18.45 -9.24 -2.54
C PHE A 777 19.89 -9.58 -2.14
N PRO A 778 20.11 -10.64 -1.33
CA PRO A 778 21.45 -11.08 -0.97
C PRO A 778 22.18 -11.82 -2.12
N VAL A 779 21.55 -11.89 -3.30
CA VAL A 779 21.97 -12.67 -4.47
C VAL A 779 21.66 -11.88 -5.75
N PRO A 780 22.37 -12.12 -6.87
CA PRO A 780 22.09 -11.42 -8.13
C PRO A 780 20.67 -11.67 -8.64
N SER A 781 20.03 -10.66 -9.22
CA SER A 781 18.75 -10.80 -9.92
C SER A 781 18.96 -11.00 -11.42
N PHE A 782 18.03 -11.67 -12.09
CA PHE A 782 17.91 -11.56 -13.56
C PHE A 782 17.11 -10.31 -13.93
N LEU A 783 17.40 -9.73 -15.09
CA LEU A 783 16.57 -8.73 -15.76
C LEU A 783 16.14 -9.30 -17.12
N PHE A 784 14.85 -9.59 -17.27
CA PHE A 784 14.26 -10.11 -18.51
C PHE A 784 13.24 -9.14 -19.10
N ALA A 785 13.11 -9.17 -20.42
CA ALA A 785 12.01 -8.52 -21.13
C ALA A 785 11.15 -9.50 -21.92
N SER A 786 9.88 -9.16 -22.12
CA SER A 786 8.92 -9.98 -22.86
C SER A 786 8.55 -9.39 -24.23
N GLY A 787 9.52 -8.82 -24.94
CA GLY A 787 9.31 -8.28 -26.30
C GLY A 787 8.75 -6.86 -26.34
N ASP A 788 8.65 -6.31 -27.56
CA ASP A 788 8.31 -4.91 -27.84
C ASP A 788 9.21 -3.93 -27.09
N ASN A 789 10.50 -4.25 -27.09
CA ASN A 789 11.55 -3.39 -26.58
C ASN A 789 11.72 -2.15 -27.47
N VAL A 790 11.50 -2.34 -28.77
CA VAL A 790 11.57 -1.32 -29.83
C VAL A 790 10.23 -1.20 -30.56
N GLY A 791 10.16 -0.28 -31.53
CA GLY A 791 8.95 -0.04 -32.31
C GLY A 791 7.82 0.61 -31.48
N ALA A 792 6.84 1.17 -32.20
CA ALA A 792 5.86 2.12 -31.64
C ALA A 792 6.49 3.27 -30.81
N SER A 793 7.77 3.59 -31.06
CA SER A 793 8.59 4.37 -30.14
C SER A 793 8.43 5.88 -30.30
N PRO A 794 8.68 6.67 -29.24
CA PRO A 794 8.78 8.11 -29.36
C PRO A 794 9.91 8.54 -30.31
N ALA A 795 9.83 9.79 -30.78
CA ALA A 795 10.72 10.30 -31.84
C ALA A 795 12.21 10.20 -31.52
N ASN A 796 12.61 10.34 -30.25
CA ASN A 796 14.01 10.25 -29.83
C ASN A 796 14.61 8.85 -29.95
N SER A 797 13.79 7.79 -29.97
CA SER A 797 14.22 6.43 -30.28
C SER A 797 13.94 6.09 -31.75
N GLY A 798 12.71 6.28 -32.21
CA GLY A 798 12.25 5.83 -33.53
C GLY A 798 13.00 6.48 -34.71
N LEU A 799 13.32 7.78 -34.65
CA LEU A 799 14.10 8.46 -35.70
C LEU A 799 15.54 7.93 -35.79
N LEU A 800 16.05 7.40 -34.68
CA LEU A 800 17.37 6.78 -34.58
C LEU A 800 17.29 5.27 -34.75
N GLN A 801 16.19 4.78 -35.33
CA GLN A 801 15.97 3.38 -35.68
C GLN A 801 16.07 2.47 -34.44
N ASP A 802 15.67 2.99 -33.29
CA ASP A 802 15.68 2.35 -31.97
C ASP A 802 17.06 1.84 -31.49
N ALA A 803 18.15 2.28 -32.11
CA ALA A 803 19.49 1.97 -31.65
C ALA A 803 19.75 2.43 -30.18
N PRO A 804 19.29 3.62 -29.74
CA PRO A 804 19.45 4.03 -28.34
C PRO A 804 18.71 3.14 -27.34
N ALA A 805 17.56 2.56 -27.71
CA ALA A 805 16.82 1.65 -26.82
C ALA A 805 17.65 0.39 -26.53
N ILE A 806 18.27 -0.20 -27.56
CA ILE A 806 19.18 -1.35 -27.38
C ILE A 806 20.41 -0.97 -26.56
N ASP A 807 20.96 0.25 -26.72
CA ASP A 807 22.08 0.72 -25.90
C ASP A 807 21.70 0.88 -24.42
N VAL A 808 20.49 1.39 -24.15
CA VAL A 808 19.94 1.49 -22.81
C VAL A 808 19.78 0.10 -22.18
N GLU A 809 19.24 -0.87 -22.91
CA GLU A 809 19.06 -2.24 -22.43
C GLU A 809 20.41 -2.95 -22.17
N ASN A 810 21.40 -2.71 -23.03
CA ASN A 810 22.77 -3.14 -22.80
C ASN A 810 23.35 -2.53 -21.52
N ALA A 811 23.12 -1.24 -21.30
CA ALA A 811 23.61 -0.56 -20.11
C ALA A 811 22.90 -1.06 -18.85
N TRP A 812 21.58 -1.29 -18.89
CA TRP A 812 20.83 -1.90 -17.79
C TRP A 812 21.36 -3.29 -17.41
N GLY A 813 21.94 -4.01 -18.37
CA GLY A 813 22.38 -5.39 -18.18
C GLY A 813 21.22 -6.38 -18.37
N LEU A 814 20.35 -6.14 -19.37
CA LEU A 814 19.30 -7.09 -19.73
C LEU A 814 19.91 -8.48 -20.01
N ASP A 815 19.35 -9.54 -19.43
CA ASP A 815 19.87 -10.90 -19.56
C ASP A 815 19.31 -11.63 -20.78
N ALA A 816 18.04 -11.38 -21.12
CA ALA A 816 17.35 -11.90 -22.30
C ALA A 816 16.05 -11.16 -22.57
N THR A 817 15.59 -11.21 -23.81
CA THR A 817 14.24 -10.78 -24.19
C THR A 817 13.56 -11.83 -25.07
N SER A 818 12.23 -11.96 -25.03
CA SER A 818 11.52 -12.56 -26.17
C SER A 818 11.45 -11.58 -27.34
N TYR A 819 11.18 -12.07 -28.54
CA TYR A 819 10.63 -11.16 -29.56
C TYR A 819 9.22 -10.72 -29.10
N GLY A 820 8.86 -9.50 -29.47
CA GLY A 820 7.51 -9.00 -29.60
C GLY A 820 7.21 -8.70 -31.07
N ASN A 821 5.98 -8.27 -31.35
CA ASN A 821 5.57 -7.99 -32.73
C ASN A 821 6.30 -6.77 -33.29
N HIS A 822 6.54 -5.75 -32.46
CA HIS A 822 7.12 -4.49 -32.89
C HIS A 822 8.63 -4.57 -33.20
N GLU A 823 9.32 -5.64 -32.80
CA GLU A 823 10.64 -5.99 -33.34
C GLU A 823 10.63 -6.22 -34.86
N PHE A 824 9.47 -6.56 -35.43
CA PHE A 824 9.29 -6.82 -36.87
C PHE A 824 8.74 -5.63 -37.66
N ASP A 825 8.44 -4.48 -37.04
CA ASP A 825 7.79 -3.33 -37.71
C ASP A 825 8.47 -2.92 -39.03
N TYR A 826 9.81 -2.87 -39.02
CA TYR A 826 10.64 -2.49 -40.17
C TYR A 826 11.29 -3.69 -40.88
N GLY A 827 10.81 -4.90 -40.59
CA GLY A 827 11.24 -6.16 -41.18
C GLY A 827 12.55 -6.73 -40.62
N ILE A 828 12.86 -7.96 -41.04
CA ILE A 828 13.98 -8.77 -40.53
C ILE A 828 15.33 -8.06 -40.63
N ALA A 829 15.56 -7.26 -41.67
CA ALA A 829 16.84 -6.55 -41.84
C ALA A 829 17.11 -5.55 -40.70
N ARG A 830 16.08 -4.85 -40.19
CA ARG A 830 16.20 -3.96 -39.04
C ARG A 830 16.47 -4.77 -37.77
N LEU A 831 15.68 -5.81 -37.55
CA LEU A 831 15.79 -6.71 -36.40
C LEU A 831 17.21 -7.29 -36.25
N LEU A 832 17.82 -7.76 -37.34
CA LEU A 832 19.19 -8.30 -37.30
C LEU A 832 20.24 -7.25 -36.88
N GLN A 833 20.01 -5.96 -37.16
CA GLN A 833 20.90 -4.90 -36.70
C GLN A 833 20.76 -4.67 -35.19
N HIS A 834 19.53 -4.74 -34.66
CA HIS A 834 19.29 -4.69 -33.21
C HIS A 834 19.95 -5.87 -32.51
N GLN A 835 19.76 -7.10 -33.02
CA GLN A 835 20.42 -8.29 -32.47
C GLN A 835 21.95 -8.19 -32.50
N ALA A 836 22.53 -7.65 -33.57
CA ALA A 836 23.98 -7.46 -33.67
C ALA A 836 24.52 -6.40 -32.68
N ARG A 837 23.65 -5.49 -32.20
CA ARG A 837 23.98 -4.45 -31.23
C ARG A 837 23.75 -4.89 -29.78
N ALA A 838 22.84 -5.84 -29.55
CA ALA A 838 22.49 -6.33 -28.23
C ALA A 838 23.58 -7.25 -27.63
N ASN A 839 23.82 -7.12 -26.34
CA ASN A 839 24.69 -7.99 -25.55
C ASN A 839 23.92 -9.19 -24.95
N PHE A 840 22.64 -9.32 -25.28
CA PHE A 840 21.71 -10.31 -24.77
C PHE A 840 20.98 -11.04 -25.91
N PRO A 841 20.55 -12.29 -25.71
CA PRO A 841 19.82 -13.05 -26.71
C PRO A 841 18.36 -12.61 -26.83
N PHE A 842 17.86 -12.62 -28.07
CA PHE A 842 16.44 -12.58 -28.38
C PHE A 842 15.92 -14.01 -28.53
N LEU A 843 14.82 -14.33 -27.87
CA LEU A 843 14.27 -15.68 -27.78
C LEU A 843 12.90 -15.80 -28.49
N GLY A 844 12.74 -16.82 -29.34
CA GLY A 844 11.51 -17.03 -30.12
C GLY A 844 11.34 -18.46 -30.63
N ALA A 845 10.99 -19.39 -29.74
CA ALA A 845 10.90 -20.81 -30.06
C ALA A 845 9.85 -21.14 -31.12
N ASN A 846 8.76 -20.38 -31.18
CA ASN A 846 7.67 -20.60 -32.12
C ASN A 846 7.86 -19.89 -33.47
N ILE A 847 8.97 -19.16 -33.67
CA ILE A 847 9.30 -18.51 -34.93
C ILE A 847 10.09 -19.48 -35.80
N VAL A 848 9.49 -19.93 -36.89
CA VAL A 848 10.12 -20.89 -37.82
C VAL A 848 10.15 -20.37 -39.24
N ASP A 849 11.13 -20.81 -40.02
CA ASP A 849 11.12 -20.66 -41.47
C ASP A 849 9.94 -21.47 -42.05
N ALA A 850 9.14 -20.82 -42.90
CA ALA A 850 7.87 -21.33 -43.39
C ALA A 850 8.01 -22.61 -44.25
N VAL A 851 9.22 -22.90 -44.77
CA VAL A 851 9.50 -24.07 -45.60
C VAL A 851 10.06 -25.21 -44.76
N THR A 852 11.10 -24.93 -43.98
CA THR A 852 11.86 -25.94 -43.22
C THR A 852 11.21 -26.29 -41.89
N MET A 853 10.31 -25.44 -41.38
CA MET A 853 9.65 -25.58 -40.09
C MET A 853 10.62 -25.69 -38.90
N LYS A 854 11.79 -25.06 -39.04
CA LYS A 854 12.83 -24.94 -38.00
C LYS A 854 13.08 -23.46 -37.70
N ASN A 855 13.58 -23.15 -36.50
CA ASN A 855 14.06 -21.80 -36.21
C ASN A 855 15.11 -21.40 -37.27
N PRO A 856 15.01 -20.22 -37.87
CA PRO A 856 16.08 -19.64 -38.67
C PRO A 856 17.39 -19.59 -37.88
N SER A 857 18.54 -19.55 -38.57
CA SER A 857 19.85 -19.57 -37.90
C SER A 857 20.12 -18.37 -36.98
N TRP A 858 19.37 -17.28 -37.14
CA TRP A 858 19.45 -16.06 -36.33
C TRP A 858 18.43 -16.04 -35.17
N VAL A 859 17.50 -17.00 -35.13
CA VAL A 859 16.52 -17.15 -34.04
C VAL A 859 17.01 -18.19 -33.06
N GLN A 860 17.22 -17.77 -31.81
CA GLN A 860 17.40 -18.68 -30.70
C GLN A 860 16.03 -18.96 -30.06
N GLY A 861 15.64 -20.22 -29.88
CA GLY A 861 14.35 -20.54 -29.24
C GLY A 861 14.37 -20.46 -27.71
N THR A 862 15.44 -21.00 -27.12
CA THR A 862 15.58 -21.16 -25.66
C THR A 862 17.01 -20.87 -25.23
N HIS A 863 17.20 -20.33 -24.03
CA HIS A 863 18.51 -20.16 -23.39
C HIS A 863 18.54 -20.88 -22.04
N VAL A 864 19.71 -21.38 -21.61
CA VAL A 864 19.87 -21.97 -20.27
C VAL A 864 20.91 -21.16 -19.52
N PHE A 865 20.50 -20.54 -18.41
CA PHE A 865 21.36 -19.80 -17.51
C PHE A 865 21.83 -20.69 -16.36
N ASP A 866 23.10 -20.56 -15.99
CA ASP A 866 23.65 -21.15 -14.79
C ASP A 866 23.56 -20.12 -13.65
N TYR A 867 22.81 -20.45 -12.60
CA TYR A 867 22.61 -19.59 -11.42
C TYR A 867 23.10 -20.32 -10.18
N GLY A 868 24.35 -20.07 -9.81
CA GLY A 868 25.04 -20.87 -8.79
C GLY A 868 25.10 -22.34 -9.21
N ASN A 869 24.39 -23.22 -8.49
CA ASN A 869 24.25 -24.64 -8.81
C ASN A 869 22.93 -25.00 -9.52
N GLN A 870 22.09 -24.00 -9.81
CA GLN A 870 20.81 -24.18 -10.50
C GLN A 870 20.97 -23.94 -12.00
N ARG A 871 20.17 -24.63 -12.82
CA ARG A 871 20.07 -24.40 -14.27
C ARG A 871 18.66 -23.96 -14.59
N ILE A 872 18.53 -22.77 -15.16
CA ILE A 872 17.24 -22.12 -15.44
C ILE A 872 17.06 -22.03 -16.94
N GLY A 873 16.03 -22.70 -17.45
CA GLY A 873 15.67 -22.68 -18.86
C GLY A 873 14.71 -21.53 -19.15
N VAL A 874 15.08 -20.65 -20.07
CA VAL A 874 14.23 -19.54 -20.50
C VAL A 874 13.75 -19.83 -21.93
N ILE A 875 12.43 -19.84 -22.11
CA ILE A 875 11.75 -20.11 -23.38
C ILE A 875 11.14 -18.79 -23.87
N GLY A 876 11.53 -18.34 -25.07
CA GLY A 876 10.89 -17.18 -25.70
C GLY A 876 9.72 -17.60 -26.59
N ILE A 877 8.61 -16.89 -26.51
CA ILE A 877 7.41 -17.13 -27.33
C ILE A 877 6.89 -15.79 -27.85
N GLU A 878 6.70 -15.73 -29.15
CA GLU A 878 6.07 -14.60 -29.82
C GLU A 878 4.58 -14.92 -30.08
N LEU A 879 3.68 -13.93 -30.12
CA LEU A 879 2.28 -14.22 -30.45
C LEU A 879 2.13 -14.72 -31.89
N LYS A 880 1.23 -15.69 -32.11
CA LYS A 880 1.04 -16.25 -33.45
C LYS A 880 0.41 -15.28 -34.44
N GLU A 881 -0.31 -14.27 -33.94
CA GLU A 881 -0.98 -13.24 -34.73
C GLU A 881 -0.05 -12.13 -35.26
N THR A 882 1.25 -12.14 -34.95
CA THR A 882 2.21 -11.10 -35.40
C THR A 882 2.10 -10.72 -36.88
N PRO A 883 1.91 -11.64 -37.85
CA PRO A 883 1.70 -11.26 -39.25
C PRO A 883 0.50 -10.35 -39.52
N GLU A 884 -0.50 -10.32 -38.62
CA GLU A 884 -1.67 -9.43 -38.69
C GLU A 884 -1.42 -8.08 -38.02
N LEU A 885 -0.33 -7.93 -37.26
CA LEU A 885 -0.05 -6.79 -36.39
C LEU A 885 1.08 -5.89 -36.89
N VAL A 886 1.85 -6.36 -37.88
CA VAL A 886 2.92 -5.58 -38.53
C VAL A 886 2.62 -5.33 -40.01
N SER A 887 3.41 -4.47 -40.63
CA SER A 887 3.30 -4.17 -42.06
C SER A 887 3.38 -5.44 -42.92
N ALA A 888 2.52 -5.52 -43.94
CA ALA A 888 2.48 -6.66 -44.85
C ALA A 888 3.86 -6.95 -45.46
N GLY A 889 4.30 -8.20 -45.37
CA GLY A 889 5.60 -8.66 -45.87
C GLY A 889 6.77 -8.50 -44.89
N ALA A 890 6.61 -7.81 -43.76
CA ALA A 890 7.69 -7.64 -42.78
C ALA A 890 8.17 -8.96 -42.15
N THR A 891 7.28 -9.95 -42.08
CA THR A 891 7.53 -11.32 -41.61
C THR A 891 7.56 -12.35 -42.75
N ALA A 892 7.77 -11.91 -44.00
CA ALA A 892 7.76 -12.80 -45.16
C ALA A 892 8.75 -13.96 -45.02
N GLY A 893 8.30 -15.18 -45.31
CA GLY A 893 9.09 -16.40 -45.18
C GLY A 893 9.11 -17.01 -43.78
N LEU A 894 8.48 -16.36 -42.79
CA LEU A 894 8.34 -16.88 -41.43
C LEU A 894 6.93 -17.45 -41.19
N LYS A 895 6.84 -18.34 -40.21
CA LYS A 895 5.59 -18.81 -39.62
C LYS A 895 5.72 -18.77 -38.10
N PHE A 896 4.67 -18.31 -37.44
CA PHE A 896 4.56 -18.29 -36.00
C PHE A 896 3.67 -19.46 -35.58
N LEU A 897 4.24 -20.39 -34.82
CA LEU A 897 3.55 -21.60 -34.38
C LEU A 897 2.69 -21.31 -33.15
N ASP A 898 1.72 -22.20 -32.92
CA ASP A 898 0.89 -22.19 -31.72
C ASP A 898 1.75 -22.23 -30.45
N GLU A 899 1.41 -21.36 -29.52
CA GLU A 899 2.18 -21.07 -28.31
C GLU A 899 2.20 -22.29 -27.38
N ILE A 900 1.03 -22.88 -27.11
CA ILE A 900 0.85 -23.99 -26.16
C ILE A 900 1.67 -25.20 -26.60
N THR A 901 1.48 -25.63 -27.86
CA THR A 901 2.18 -26.80 -28.40
C THR A 901 3.68 -26.60 -28.47
N THR A 902 4.14 -25.38 -28.75
CA THR A 902 5.56 -25.05 -28.79
C THR A 902 6.19 -25.05 -27.40
N ILE A 903 5.56 -24.40 -26.41
CA ILE A 903 6.02 -24.36 -25.02
C ILE A 903 6.17 -25.78 -24.48
N LYS A 904 5.18 -26.66 -24.68
CA LYS A 904 5.25 -28.07 -24.25
C LYS A 904 6.46 -28.79 -24.82
N LYS A 905 6.73 -28.60 -26.11
CA LYS A 905 7.85 -29.24 -26.81
C LYS A 905 9.21 -28.75 -26.29
N GLU A 906 9.38 -27.44 -26.10
CA GLU A 906 10.64 -26.89 -25.58
C GLU A 906 10.84 -27.22 -24.09
N SER A 907 9.77 -27.21 -23.29
CA SER A 907 9.81 -27.66 -21.89
C SER A 907 10.27 -29.11 -21.77
N GLU A 908 9.74 -30.01 -22.62
CA GLU A 908 10.17 -31.41 -22.69
C GLU A 908 11.65 -31.56 -23.06
N LYS A 909 12.12 -30.75 -24.01
CA LYS A 909 13.51 -30.74 -24.46
C LYS A 909 14.45 -30.29 -23.34
N LEU A 910 14.11 -29.21 -22.64
CA LEU A 910 14.87 -28.71 -21.47
C LEU A 910 14.89 -29.75 -20.35
N ARG A 911 13.76 -30.40 -20.07
CA ARG A 911 13.67 -31.45 -19.05
C ARG A 911 14.59 -32.64 -19.36
N LYS A 912 14.66 -33.06 -20.63
CA LYS A 912 15.60 -34.12 -21.08
C LYS A 912 17.07 -33.72 -20.93
N GLN A 913 17.37 -32.43 -20.86
CA GLN A 913 18.72 -31.89 -20.57
C GLN A 913 18.98 -31.70 -19.07
N GLY A 914 18.04 -32.11 -18.21
CA GLY A 914 18.13 -31.94 -16.76
C GLY A 914 17.76 -30.54 -16.27
N VAL A 915 17.17 -29.69 -17.11
CA VAL A 915 16.72 -28.33 -16.74
C VAL A 915 15.27 -28.40 -16.30
N LYS A 916 15.05 -28.24 -14.99
CA LYS A 916 13.73 -28.39 -14.35
C LYS A 916 13.04 -27.06 -14.10
N ILE A 917 13.79 -26.03 -13.75
CA ILE A 917 13.29 -24.67 -13.50
C ILE A 917 13.13 -23.97 -14.85
N GLN A 918 11.91 -23.55 -15.19
CA GLN A 918 11.63 -22.97 -16.50
C GLN A 918 10.80 -21.70 -16.42
N ILE A 919 11.28 -20.67 -17.12
CA ILE A 919 10.64 -19.37 -17.28
C ILE A 919 10.23 -19.23 -18.75
N VAL A 920 9.02 -18.75 -18.99
CA VAL A 920 8.55 -18.34 -20.32
C VAL A 920 8.55 -16.82 -20.40
N LEU A 921 9.28 -16.26 -21.36
CA LEU A 921 9.14 -14.87 -21.80
C LEU A 921 8.19 -14.91 -22.99
N ILE A 922 6.99 -14.34 -22.84
CA ILE A 922 5.97 -14.39 -23.87
C ILE A 922 5.39 -13.02 -24.16
N HIS A 923 5.35 -12.66 -25.44
CA HIS A 923 4.71 -11.44 -25.89
C HIS A 923 3.21 -11.67 -26.14
N GLN A 924 2.49 -12.01 -25.06
CA GLN A 924 1.03 -12.18 -25.02
C GLN A 924 0.55 -11.93 -23.60
N GLY A 925 -0.67 -11.43 -23.42
CA GLY A 925 -1.08 -10.91 -22.11
C GLY A 925 -2.56 -11.03 -21.79
N THR A 926 -2.97 -10.37 -20.72
CA THR A 926 -4.36 -10.37 -20.25
C THR A 926 -5.19 -9.31 -20.96
N ALA A 927 -6.50 -9.55 -21.13
CA ALA A 927 -7.44 -8.54 -21.62
C ALA A 927 -8.14 -7.81 -20.45
N ALA A 928 -8.29 -8.49 -19.31
CA ALA A 928 -8.91 -7.97 -18.10
C ALA A 928 -8.38 -8.66 -16.84
N GLY A 929 -8.59 -8.02 -15.70
CA GLY A 929 -8.31 -8.57 -14.37
C GLY A 929 -7.62 -7.58 -13.45
N GLN A 930 -7.83 -7.76 -12.14
CA GLN A 930 -7.23 -6.96 -11.05
C GLN A 930 -7.42 -7.69 -9.71
N ASN A 931 -6.44 -7.58 -8.80
CA ASN A 931 -6.61 -8.05 -7.41
C ASN A 931 -7.36 -7.01 -6.55
N ALA A 932 -7.89 -7.45 -5.40
CA ALA A 932 -8.58 -6.57 -4.47
C ALA A 932 -7.60 -5.63 -3.74
N VAL A 933 -7.95 -4.35 -3.62
CA VAL A 933 -7.17 -3.32 -2.90
C VAL A 933 -8.16 -2.30 -2.32
N ASP A 934 -8.01 -1.95 -1.03
CA ASP A 934 -8.77 -0.84 -0.40
C ASP A 934 -10.30 -0.98 -0.50
N GLY A 935 -10.82 -2.17 -0.21
CA GLY A 935 -12.25 -2.47 -0.37
C GLY A 935 -12.76 -2.52 -1.81
N ASN A 936 -11.94 -2.23 -2.83
CA ASN A 936 -12.30 -2.48 -4.22
C ASN A 936 -12.26 -3.99 -4.50
N PRO A 937 -13.33 -4.58 -5.04
CA PRO A 937 -13.39 -6.01 -5.31
C PRO A 937 -12.43 -6.40 -6.44
N ALA A 938 -11.94 -7.64 -6.39
CA ALA A 938 -11.14 -8.21 -7.48
C ALA A 938 -11.97 -8.28 -8.78
N VAL A 939 -11.30 -8.08 -9.92
CA VAL A 939 -11.87 -8.27 -11.27
C VAL A 939 -11.34 -9.59 -11.82
N PRO A 940 -12.21 -10.51 -12.29
CA PRO A 940 -11.77 -11.78 -12.86
C PRO A 940 -10.77 -11.61 -13.99
N TRP A 941 -9.71 -12.41 -13.95
CA TRP A 941 -8.68 -12.43 -14.98
C TRP A 941 -9.17 -13.12 -16.26
N ALA A 942 -8.93 -12.50 -17.41
CA ALA A 942 -9.32 -13.02 -18.72
C ALA A 942 -8.31 -12.58 -19.80
N GLY A 943 -8.28 -13.30 -20.91
CA GLY A 943 -7.45 -12.97 -22.07
C GLY A 943 -6.67 -14.18 -22.60
N PRO A 944 -5.97 -14.04 -23.75
CA PRO A 944 -5.26 -15.14 -24.39
C PRO A 944 -4.24 -15.84 -23.50
N ILE A 945 -3.51 -15.07 -22.67
CA ILE A 945 -2.50 -15.63 -21.78
C ILE A 945 -3.10 -16.64 -20.79
N MET A 946 -4.34 -16.44 -20.34
CA MET A 946 -5.01 -17.37 -19.42
C MET A 946 -5.16 -18.75 -20.06
N THR A 947 -5.66 -18.80 -21.30
CA THR A 947 -5.81 -20.05 -22.06
C THR A 947 -4.47 -20.72 -22.32
N ILE A 948 -3.42 -19.94 -22.62
CA ILE A 948 -2.08 -20.47 -22.85
C ILE A 948 -1.55 -21.13 -21.57
N VAL A 949 -1.64 -20.44 -20.44
CA VAL A 949 -1.11 -20.90 -19.16
C VAL A 949 -1.91 -22.10 -18.61
N GLU A 950 -3.23 -22.11 -18.77
CA GLU A 950 -4.08 -23.29 -18.51
C GLU A 950 -3.66 -24.48 -19.39
N GLY A 951 -3.33 -24.23 -20.66
CA GLY A 951 -2.92 -25.24 -21.62
C GLY A 951 -1.59 -25.92 -21.31
N ILE A 952 -0.70 -25.28 -20.53
CA ILE A 952 0.68 -25.76 -20.25
C ILE A 952 0.89 -26.24 -18.80
N GLN A 953 -0.17 -26.44 -18.02
CA GLN A 953 -0.06 -26.88 -16.62
C GLN A 953 0.65 -28.25 -16.44
N ASP A 954 0.69 -29.07 -17.49
CA ASP A 954 1.36 -30.37 -17.53
C ASP A 954 2.88 -30.28 -17.82
N THR A 955 3.42 -29.07 -17.95
CA THR A 955 4.85 -28.81 -18.16
C THR A 955 5.60 -28.58 -16.84
N THR A 956 6.90 -28.28 -16.90
CA THR A 956 7.70 -27.81 -15.75
C THR A 956 7.96 -26.30 -15.84
N VAL A 957 7.07 -25.54 -16.49
CA VAL A 957 7.10 -24.08 -16.43
C VAL A 957 6.61 -23.63 -15.07
N ASP A 958 7.31 -22.65 -14.49
CA ASP A 958 7.06 -22.14 -13.14
C ASP A 958 6.64 -20.66 -13.17
N LEU A 959 7.22 -19.90 -14.12
CA LEU A 959 6.99 -18.46 -14.29
C LEU A 959 6.71 -18.13 -15.76
N VAL A 960 5.74 -17.27 -15.98
CA VAL A 960 5.44 -16.64 -17.26
C VAL A 960 5.53 -15.12 -17.07
N LEU A 961 6.50 -14.50 -17.74
CA LEU A 961 6.57 -13.05 -17.89
C LEU A 961 5.85 -12.70 -19.19
N ALA A 962 4.68 -12.05 -19.05
CA ALA A 962 3.77 -11.69 -20.14
C ALA A 962 4.06 -10.28 -20.69
N GLY A 963 3.37 -9.92 -21.77
CA GLY A 963 3.49 -8.64 -22.46
C GLY A 963 2.33 -8.37 -23.43
N HIS A 964 2.54 -7.48 -24.41
CA HIS A 964 1.65 -7.16 -25.54
C HIS A 964 0.41 -6.32 -25.20
N THR A 965 -0.26 -6.66 -24.09
CA THR A 965 -1.60 -6.12 -23.79
C THR A 965 -1.59 -4.81 -23.02
N HIS A 966 -0.42 -4.37 -22.58
CA HIS A 966 -0.18 -3.13 -21.84
C HIS A 966 -0.88 -3.09 -20.47
N ARG A 967 -0.83 -4.20 -19.72
CA ARG A 967 -1.57 -4.35 -18.45
C ARG A 967 -0.67 -4.76 -17.30
N VAL A 968 -1.16 -4.53 -16.08
CA VAL A 968 -0.59 -5.21 -14.91
C VAL A 968 -1.28 -6.56 -14.75
N SER A 969 -0.48 -7.62 -14.75
CA SER A 969 -0.93 -8.98 -14.44
C SER A 969 -0.10 -9.51 -13.27
N ASN A 970 -0.76 -10.03 -12.22
CA ASN A 970 -0.08 -10.67 -11.08
C ASN A 970 -1.01 -11.69 -10.43
N LEU A 971 -0.89 -12.94 -10.88
CA LEU A 971 -1.79 -14.02 -10.50
C LEU A 971 -1.10 -15.39 -10.64
N MET A 972 -1.64 -16.37 -9.90
CA MET A 972 -1.35 -17.78 -10.13
C MET A 972 -2.43 -18.38 -11.02
N VAL A 973 -2.01 -19.10 -12.05
CA VAL A 973 -2.88 -19.96 -12.86
C VAL A 973 -2.43 -21.39 -12.66
N GLY A 974 -3.21 -22.16 -11.89
CA GLY A 974 -2.77 -23.44 -11.37
C GLY A 974 -1.46 -23.30 -10.59
N LYS A 975 -0.38 -23.92 -11.06
CA LYS A 975 0.95 -23.83 -10.41
C LYS A 975 1.89 -22.76 -10.98
N ILE A 976 1.47 -22.06 -12.04
CA ILE A 976 2.33 -21.15 -12.80
C ILE A 976 2.02 -19.71 -12.41
N LEU A 977 3.06 -18.96 -12.04
CA LEU A 977 2.97 -17.53 -11.79
C LEU A 977 2.96 -16.76 -13.11
N VAL A 978 2.02 -15.84 -13.28
CA VAL A 978 1.96 -14.91 -14.42
C VAL A 978 2.19 -13.50 -13.91
N ALA A 979 3.18 -12.81 -14.48
CA ALA A 979 3.51 -11.43 -14.15
C ALA A 979 3.67 -10.56 -15.41
N GLU A 980 3.14 -9.34 -15.38
CA GLU A 980 3.20 -8.34 -16.46
C GLU A 980 3.27 -6.95 -15.82
N GLY A 981 4.15 -6.09 -16.32
CA GLY A 981 4.08 -4.64 -16.07
C GLY A 981 3.31 -3.98 -17.21
N ILE A 982 2.74 -2.79 -16.98
CA ILE A 982 1.95 -2.01 -17.96
C ILE A 982 2.68 -1.90 -19.32
N ASN A 983 3.49 -0.87 -19.54
CA ASN A 983 4.31 -0.69 -20.75
C ASN A 983 5.23 0.53 -20.56
N ALA A 984 6.06 0.85 -21.56
CA ALA A 984 6.86 2.06 -21.66
C ALA A 984 7.79 2.30 -20.45
N GLY A 985 8.10 1.22 -19.72
CA GLY A 985 8.85 1.27 -18.46
C GLY A 985 8.15 2.06 -17.34
N ALA A 986 6.85 2.36 -17.46
CA ALA A 986 6.08 2.99 -16.37
C ALA A 986 6.03 2.10 -15.12
N SER A 987 6.00 0.79 -15.34
CA SER A 987 6.04 -0.24 -14.31
C SER A 987 6.81 -1.47 -14.76
N TYR A 988 7.26 -2.28 -13.80
CA TYR A 988 7.92 -3.56 -14.03
C TYR A 988 7.56 -4.54 -12.91
N SER A 989 7.81 -5.82 -13.12
CA SER A 989 7.56 -6.88 -12.13
C SER A 989 8.84 -7.27 -11.40
N VAL A 990 8.74 -7.61 -10.12
CA VAL A 990 9.81 -8.20 -9.32
C VAL A 990 9.31 -9.52 -8.78
N VAL A 991 9.92 -10.61 -9.21
CA VAL A 991 9.56 -11.98 -8.88
C VAL A 991 10.61 -12.57 -7.95
N GLN A 992 10.14 -13.35 -6.98
CA GLN A 992 10.97 -14.16 -6.10
C GLN A 992 10.60 -15.62 -6.31
N MET A 993 11.54 -16.44 -6.79
CA MET A 993 11.39 -17.89 -6.84
C MET A 993 12.25 -18.53 -5.75
N VAL A 994 11.66 -19.41 -4.95
CA VAL A 994 12.37 -20.21 -3.96
C VAL A 994 12.57 -21.61 -4.51
N ILE A 995 13.83 -21.97 -4.73
CA ILE A 995 14.25 -23.22 -5.33
C ILE A 995 14.66 -24.23 -4.28
N HIS A 996 14.21 -25.47 -4.40
CA HIS A 996 14.63 -26.59 -3.57
C HIS A 996 14.77 -27.85 -4.42
N ASN A 997 15.89 -28.58 -4.28
CA ASN A 997 16.16 -29.79 -5.06
C ASN A 997 16.05 -29.63 -6.59
N GLN A 998 16.49 -28.46 -7.10
CA GLN A 998 16.40 -28.05 -8.51
C GLN A 998 14.97 -27.90 -9.03
N ASP A 999 14.00 -27.62 -8.17
CA ASP A 999 12.60 -27.38 -8.54
C ASP A 999 12.10 -26.12 -7.85
N VAL A 1000 11.10 -25.44 -8.43
CA VAL A 1000 10.50 -24.26 -7.81
C VAL A 1000 9.52 -24.72 -6.73
N GLU A 1001 9.86 -24.48 -5.46
CA GLU A 1001 8.98 -24.79 -4.33
C GLU A 1001 7.91 -23.70 -4.17
N TRP A 1002 8.23 -22.45 -4.51
CA TRP A 1002 7.32 -21.32 -4.41
C TRP A 1002 7.75 -20.19 -5.36
N ALA A 1003 6.78 -19.44 -5.87
CA ALA A 1003 7.00 -18.21 -6.62
C ALA A 1003 5.99 -17.13 -6.22
N GLY A 1004 6.44 -15.89 -6.09
CA GLY A 1004 5.59 -14.72 -5.88
C GLY A 1004 6.10 -13.52 -6.67
N ALA A 1005 5.19 -12.69 -7.15
CA ALA A 1005 5.52 -11.46 -7.88
C ALA A 1005 5.00 -10.23 -7.14
N ALA A 1006 5.66 -9.11 -7.37
CA ALA A 1006 5.17 -7.79 -7.04
C ALA A 1006 5.32 -6.84 -8.23
N THR A 1007 4.40 -5.89 -8.37
CA THR A 1007 4.43 -4.83 -9.38
C THR A 1007 5.08 -3.58 -8.79
N ARG A 1008 5.99 -2.95 -9.54
CA ARG A 1008 6.63 -1.69 -9.19
C ARG A 1008 6.22 -0.60 -10.16
N ILE A 1009 5.94 0.59 -9.62
CA ILE A 1009 5.81 1.80 -10.44
C ILE A 1009 7.12 2.58 -10.33
N SER A 1010 7.73 2.90 -11.48
CA SER A 1010 9.01 3.62 -11.53
C SER A 1010 8.78 5.13 -11.34
N LYS A 1011 8.41 5.54 -10.12
CA LYS A 1011 8.11 6.95 -9.79
C LYS A 1011 9.38 7.81 -9.89
N ASN A 1012 9.33 8.87 -10.69
CA ASN A 1012 10.39 9.86 -10.78
C ASN A 1012 10.12 11.02 -9.81
N LEU A 1013 10.84 11.03 -8.68
CA LEU A 1013 10.69 12.00 -7.59
C LEU A 1013 11.95 12.83 -7.36
N GLY A 1014 12.76 13.04 -8.41
CA GLY A 1014 13.98 13.86 -8.32
C GLY A 1014 15.19 13.13 -7.72
N VAL A 1015 15.16 11.80 -7.71
CA VAL A 1015 16.31 10.95 -7.37
C VAL A 1015 17.37 11.06 -8.47
N ALA A 1016 18.65 10.97 -8.10
CA ALA A 1016 19.74 10.93 -9.07
C ALA A 1016 19.61 9.71 -10.01
N GLN A 1017 19.54 9.99 -11.30
CA GLN A 1017 19.48 8.97 -12.37
C GLN A 1017 20.87 8.45 -12.70
N ARG A 1018 20.96 7.20 -13.18
CA ARG A 1018 22.25 6.56 -13.50
C ARG A 1018 22.95 7.30 -14.66
N PRO A 1019 24.18 7.83 -14.47
CA PRO A 1019 24.78 8.77 -15.42
C PRO A 1019 25.09 8.20 -16.80
N ASP A 1020 25.49 6.93 -16.88
CA ASP A 1020 25.80 6.21 -18.13
C ASP A 1020 24.57 6.10 -19.04
N VAL A 1021 23.42 5.72 -18.47
CA VAL A 1021 22.15 5.62 -19.20
C VAL A 1021 21.62 7.00 -19.55
N LYS A 1022 21.73 7.96 -18.62
CA LYS A 1022 21.34 9.35 -18.88
C LYS A 1022 22.10 9.92 -20.09
N ALA A 1023 23.38 9.62 -20.24
CA ALA A 1023 24.17 10.08 -21.39
C ALA A 1023 23.63 9.54 -22.73
N ILE A 1024 23.15 8.29 -22.78
CA ILE A 1024 22.53 7.71 -23.98
C ILE A 1024 21.22 8.46 -24.32
N VAL A 1025 20.39 8.70 -23.31
CA VAL A 1025 19.13 9.45 -23.48
C VAL A 1025 19.39 10.89 -23.95
N ASP A 1026 20.33 11.58 -23.30
CA ASP A 1026 20.68 12.96 -23.64
C ASP A 1026 21.22 13.08 -25.07
N ASP A 1027 22.04 12.13 -25.52
CA ASP A 1027 22.55 12.09 -26.89
C ASP A 1027 21.42 11.85 -27.92
N ALA A 1028 20.55 10.87 -27.68
CA ALA A 1028 19.38 10.62 -28.52
C ALA A 1028 18.46 11.85 -28.61
N ASN A 1029 18.28 12.53 -27.46
CA ASN A 1029 17.51 13.75 -27.37
C ASN A 1029 18.15 14.91 -28.13
N ALA A 1030 19.48 15.02 -28.15
CA ALA A 1030 20.20 16.05 -28.89
C ALA A 1030 20.14 15.81 -30.40
N GLN A 1031 20.32 14.57 -30.86
CA GLN A 1031 20.30 14.23 -32.30
C GLN A 1031 18.93 14.48 -32.96
N THR A 1032 17.84 14.31 -32.21
CA THR A 1032 16.46 14.41 -32.73
C THR A 1032 15.80 15.76 -32.48
N ALA A 1033 16.42 16.65 -31.71
CA ALA A 1033 15.84 17.91 -31.24
C ALA A 1033 15.27 18.80 -32.36
N VAL A 1034 15.94 18.85 -33.52
CA VAL A 1034 15.54 19.72 -34.65
C VAL A 1034 14.11 19.43 -35.12
N LEU A 1035 13.76 18.15 -35.28
CA LEU A 1035 12.40 17.77 -35.67
C LEU A 1035 11.51 17.67 -34.44
N ARG A 1036 11.97 16.98 -33.39
CA ARG A 1036 11.14 16.68 -32.21
C ARG A 1036 10.55 17.93 -31.58
N ASN A 1037 11.34 18.99 -31.42
CA ASN A 1037 10.93 20.19 -30.69
C ASN A 1037 10.17 21.21 -31.57
N GLN A 1038 9.91 20.91 -32.84
CA GLN A 1038 9.21 21.82 -33.73
C GLN A 1038 7.73 21.93 -33.34
N VAL A 1039 7.28 23.11 -32.90
CA VAL A 1039 5.85 23.38 -32.66
C VAL A 1039 5.08 23.38 -33.98
N ILE A 1040 4.00 22.61 -34.04
CA ILE A 1040 3.13 22.45 -35.22
C ILE A 1040 1.75 23.08 -35.05
N GLY A 1041 1.36 23.43 -33.83
CA GLY A 1041 0.09 24.09 -33.51
C GLY A 1041 -0.20 24.05 -32.01
N THR A 1042 -1.45 24.27 -31.63
CA THR A 1042 -1.92 24.30 -30.24
C THR A 1042 -3.21 23.52 -30.05
N GLN A 1043 -3.50 23.14 -28.80
CA GLN A 1043 -4.75 22.48 -28.39
C GLN A 1043 -5.50 23.26 -27.31
N LYS A 1044 -6.81 23.00 -27.18
CA LYS A 1044 -7.66 23.63 -26.16
C LYS A 1044 -7.62 22.93 -24.81
N PHE A 1045 -7.38 21.63 -24.82
CA PHE A 1045 -7.36 20.72 -23.66
C PHE A 1045 -6.63 19.43 -24.07
N ASP A 1046 -6.34 18.55 -23.10
CA ASP A 1046 -5.71 17.27 -23.38
C ASP A 1046 -6.51 16.42 -24.39
N ILE A 1047 -5.86 15.95 -25.45
CA ILE A 1047 -6.46 15.08 -26.45
C ILE A 1047 -6.05 13.64 -26.14
N LYS A 1048 -6.98 12.89 -25.56
CA LYS A 1048 -6.75 11.52 -25.08
C LYS A 1048 -7.21 10.46 -26.06
N ARG A 1049 -6.52 9.32 -26.05
CA ARG A 1049 -7.00 8.06 -26.63
C ARG A 1049 -7.90 7.33 -25.63
N ALA A 1050 -8.56 6.26 -26.08
CA ALA A 1050 -9.18 5.28 -25.19
C ALA A 1050 -8.11 4.29 -24.72
N PRO A 1051 -7.73 4.23 -23.43
CA PRO A 1051 -6.63 3.38 -22.97
C PRO A 1051 -6.85 1.89 -23.25
N THR A 1052 -8.09 1.42 -23.11
CA THR A 1052 -8.47 0.03 -23.43
C THR A 1052 -8.50 -0.26 -24.93
N ARG A 1053 -8.47 0.78 -25.77
CA ARG A 1053 -8.67 0.69 -27.22
C ARG A 1053 -10.00 0.01 -27.60
N LEU A 1054 -11.04 0.19 -26.77
CA LEU A 1054 -12.38 -0.39 -26.99
C LEU A 1054 -13.48 0.67 -27.19
N PHE A 1055 -13.11 1.96 -27.27
CA PHE A 1055 -14.07 3.07 -27.30
C PHE A 1055 -13.65 4.15 -28.30
N GLU A 1056 -14.63 4.93 -28.76
CA GLU A 1056 -14.39 6.20 -29.45
C GLU A 1056 -13.52 7.11 -28.57
N SER A 1057 -12.60 7.85 -29.18
CA SER A 1057 -11.70 8.75 -28.47
C SER A 1057 -11.55 10.09 -29.18
N ALA A 1058 -11.24 11.15 -28.41
CA ALA A 1058 -10.96 12.47 -28.96
C ALA A 1058 -9.77 12.43 -29.95
N MET A 1059 -8.71 11.68 -29.61
CA MET A 1059 -7.57 11.48 -30.50
C MET A 1059 -7.99 10.80 -31.82
N GLY A 1060 -8.79 9.73 -31.73
CA GLY A 1060 -9.26 9.02 -32.92
C GLY A 1060 -10.14 9.88 -33.82
N ASN A 1061 -11.00 10.71 -33.23
CA ASN A 1061 -11.82 11.67 -33.97
C ASN A 1061 -10.95 12.67 -34.73
N MET A 1062 -9.91 13.23 -34.08
CA MET A 1062 -8.99 14.17 -34.72
C MET A 1062 -8.26 13.55 -35.91
N VAL A 1063 -7.67 12.36 -35.74
CA VAL A 1063 -6.91 11.70 -36.82
C VAL A 1063 -7.84 11.30 -37.96
N ALA A 1064 -9.03 10.78 -37.67
CA ALA A 1064 -10.00 10.44 -38.70
C ALA A 1064 -10.50 11.69 -39.45
N ASP A 1065 -10.71 12.81 -38.74
CA ASP A 1065 -11.08 14.10 -39.38
C ASP A 1065 -9.96 14.62 -40.28
N ALA A 1066 -8.70 14.55 -39.83
CA ALA A 1066 -7.54 14.91 -40.63
C ALA A 1066 -7.48 14.11 -41.94
N MET A 1067 -7.66 12.79 -41.86
CA MET A 1067 -7.68 11.91 -43.02
C MET A 1067 -8.83 12.28 -43.98
N ARG A 1068 -10.06 12.40 -43.47
CA ARG A 1068 -11.24 12.66 -44.30
C ARG A 1068 -11.15 14.02 -45.01
N LEU A 1069 -10.74 15.06 -44.28
CA LEU A 1069 -10.74 16.44 -44.79
C LEU A 1069 -9.60 16.72 -45.77
N LYS A 1070 -8.52 15.93 -45.75
CA LYS A 1070 -7.42 16.04 -46.72
C LYS A 1070 -7.86 15.75 -48.16
N TYR A 1071 -8.83 14.86 -48.36
CA TYR A 1071 -9.21 14.35 -49.69
C TYR A 1071 -10.64 14.74 -50.09
N PRO A 1072 -10.80 15.72 -51.00
CA PRO A 1072 -12.10 16.04 -51.57
C PRO A 1072 -12.74 14.83 -52.26
N GLY A 1073 -14.05 14.62 -52.06
CA GLY A 1073 -14.81 13.53 -52.67
C GLY A 1073 -14.72 12.18 -51.94
N VAL A 1074 -14.11 12.15 -50.76
CA VAL A 1074 -14.18 11.02 -49.82
C VAL A 1074 -15.36 11.23 -48.86
N ASP A 1075 -16.19 10.19 -48.68
CA ASP A 1075 -17.35 10.24 -47.79
C ASP A 1075 -16.94 10.17 -46.32
N ALA A 1076 -15.96 9.31 -46.01
CA ALA A 1076 -15.63 8.88 -44.65
C ALA A 1076 -14.13 8.60 -44.44
N ALA A 1077 -13.68 8.60 -43.18
CA ALA A 1077 -12.39 8.01 -42.79
C ALA A 1077 -12.59 6.88 -41.79
N TYR A 1078 -11.67 5.92 -41.81
CA TYR A 1078 -11.68 4.75 -40.95
C TYR A 1078 -10.24 4.36 -40.58
N THR A 1079 -9.91 4.38 -39.29
CA THR A 1079 -8.61 3.95 -38.77
C THR A 1079 -8.78 3.12 -37.49
N ASN A 1080 -7.84 2.23 -37.18
CA ASN A 1080 -7.85 1.40 -35.97
C ASN A 1080 -7.27 2.17 -34.77
N SER A 1081 -7.78 1.89 -33.57
CA SER A 1081 -7.29 2.44 -32.30
C SER A 1081 -5.85 2.03 -31.99
N GLY A 1082 -5.40 0.87 -32.48
CA GLY A 1082 -4.04 0.34 -32.31
C GLY A 1082 -2.96 1.22 -32.93
N GLY A 1083 -3.30 1.98 -33.98
CA GLY A 1083 -2.41 2.94 -34.62
C GLY A 1083 -2.15 4.22 -33.81
N LEU A 1084 -2.93 4.47 -32.75
CA LEU A 1084 -2.83 5.66 -31.90
C LEU A 1084 -2.03 5.33 -30.63
N ARG A 1085 -0.79 5.82 -30.52
CA ARG A 1085 0.17 5.32 -29.52
C ARG A 1085 0.40 6.24 -28.32
N ALA A 1086 0.16 7.54 -28.45
CA ALA A 1086 0.31 8.52 -27.38
C ALA A 1086 -0.92 9.43 -27.23
N ASP A 1087 -1.08 9.99 -26.04
CA ASP A 1087 -1.99 11.11 -25.79
C ASP A 1087 -1.24 12.44 -26.04
N LEU A 1088 -1.97 13.51 -26.34
CA LEU A 1088 -1.41 14.87 -26.36
C LEU A 1088 -1.87 15.61 -25.10
N ASN A 1089 -0.93 15.90 -24.22
CA ASN A 1089 -1.21 16.52 -22.92
C ASN A 1089 -0.78 17.99 -22.95
N CYS A 1090 -1.57 18.86 -22.34
CA CYS A 1090 -1.17 20.26 -22.19
C CYS A 1090 0.02 20.42 -21.25
N LEU A 1091 0.14 19.55 -20.23
CA LEU A 1091 1.23 19.52 -19.28
C LEU A 1091 1.51 18.08 -18.80
N PRO A 1092 2.78 17.77 -18.44
CA PRO A 1092 3.96 18.63 -18.60
C PRO A 1092 4.38 18.73 -20.08
N ALA A 1093 5.12 19.79 -20.43
CA ALA A 1093 5.75 19.92 -21.74
C ALA A 1093 6.79 18.81 -21.95
N SER A 1094 6.86 18.26 -23.16
CA SER A 1094 7.74 17.14 -23.54
C SER A 1094 9.07 17.59 -24.16
N ALA A 1095 9.13 18.79 -24.74
CA ALA A 1095 10.27 19.31 -25.48
C ALA A 1095 10.58 20.80 -25.18
N GLY A 1096 10.05 21.34 -24.08
CA GLY A 1096 10.27 22.73 -23.64
C GLY A 1096 9.33 23.76 -24.28
N GLU A 1097 8.31 23.30 -24.98
CA GLU A 1097 7.21 24.08 -25.53
C GLU A 1097 6.32 24.71 -24.43
N GLN A 1098 5.51 25.69 -24.81
CA GLN A 1098 4.52 26.29 -23.92
C GLN A 1098 3.34 25.35 -23.67
N ALA A 1099 2.62 25.54 -22.56
CA ALA A 1099 1.47 24.72 -22.23
C ALA A 1099 0.44 24.69 -23.37
N CYS A 1100 -0.02 23.49 -23.71
CA CYS A 1100 -0.94 23.21 -24.83
C CYS A 1100 -0.41 23.55 -26.24
N GLU A 1101 0.89 23.83 -26.43
CA GLU A 1101 1.52 23.67 -27.75
C GLU A 1101 1.63 22.18 -28.08
N ILE A 1102 1.52 21.85 -29.36
CA ILE A 1102 1.76 20.50 -29.89
C ILE A 1102 3.03 20.56 -30.70
N THR A 1103 3.97 19.66 -30.43
CA THR A 1103 5.19 19.49 -31.19
C THR A 1103 5.08 18.37 -32.22
N TRP A 1104 5.96 18.39 -33.22
CA TRP A 1104 6.10 17.32 -34.19
C TRP A 1104 6.45 16.00 -33.50
N GLY A 1105 7.30 16.02 -32.47
CA GLY A 1105 7.69 14.83 -31.71
C GLY A 1105 6.53 14.18 -30.95
N GLU A 1106 5.64 14.97 -30.38
CA GLU A 1106 4.43 14.47 -29.74
C GLU A 1106 3.48 13.85 -30.76
N MET A 1107 3.25 14.51 -31.90
CA MET A 1107 2.41 13.97 -32.96
C MET A 1107 3.03 12.70 -33.59
N PHE A 1108 4.36 12.63 -33.71
CA PHE A 1108 5.06 11.40 -34.09
C PHE A 1108 4.81 10.27 -33.09
N SER A 1109 4.83 10.58 -31.79
CA SER A 1109 4.53 9.60 -30.74
C SER A 1109 3.07 9.12 -30.79
N VAL A 1110 2.14 9.91 -31.36
CA VAL A 1110 0.78 9.45 -31.66
C VAL A 1110 0.76 8.47 -32.83
N LEU A 1111 1.51 8.74 -33.91
CA LEU A 1111 1.52 8.00 -35.18
C LEU A 1111 2.95 7.55 -35.60
N PRO A 1112 3.60 6.64 -34.86
CA PRO A 1112 5.05 6.36 -35.01
C PRO A 1112 5.40 5.42 -36.18
N PHE A 1113 4.41 4.81 -36.83
CA PHE A 1113 4.62 3.71 -37.79
C PHE A 1113 4.95 4.15 -39.22
N GLY A 1114 4.82 5.45 -39.53
CA GLY A 1114 5.02 5.95 -40.89
C GLY A 1114 3.99 5.44 -41.91
N ASN A 1115 2.80 5.06 -41.44
CA ASN A 1115 1.69 4.58 -42.28
C ASN A 1115 1.34 5.59 -43.38
N ARG A 1116 0.89 5.06 -44.52
CA ARG A 1116 0.45 5.85 -45.68
C ARG A 1116 -1.06 5.77 -45.87
N THR A 1117 -1.66 6.85 -46.37
CA THR A 1117 -3.09 6.86 -46.65
C THR A 1117 -3.46 6.06 -47.90
N VAL A 1118 -4.61 5.37 -47.84
CA VAL A 1118 -5.20 4.63 -48.95
C VAL A 1118 -6.69 4.97 -49.04
N ILE A 1119 -7.19 5.21 -50.24
CA ILE A 1119 -8.60 5.50 -50.50
C ILE A 1119 -9.21 4.34 -51.27
N LEU A 1120 -10.33 3.81 -50.79
CA LEU A 1120 -11.05 2.71 -51.40
C LEU A 1120 -12.56 2.94 -51.35
N THR A 1121 -13.31 2.18 -52.12
CA THR A 1121 -14.76 2.14 -52.07
C THR A 1121 -15.23 0.78 -51.59
N LEU A 1122 -15.98 0.77 -50.49
CA LEU A 1122 -16.64 -0.41 -49.93
C LEU A 1122 -18.16 -0.35 -50.18
N THR A 1123 -18.79 -1.51 -50.30
CA THR A 1123 -20.25 -1.63 -50.17
C THR A 1123 -20.66 -1.54 -48.70
N GLY A 1124 -21.93 -1.24 -48.41
CA GLY A 1124 -22.47 -1.23 -47.06
C GLY A 1124 -22.28 -2.57 -46.34
N ALA A 1125 -22.43 -3.69 -47.04
CA ALA A 1125 -22.16 -5.02 -46.49
C ALA A 1125 -20.68 -5.23 -46.12
N GLN A 1126 -19.74 -4.73 -46.93
CA GLN A 1126 -18.31 -4.79 -46.61
C GLN A 1126 -17.95 -3.87 -45.43
N LEU A 1127 -18.57 -2.69 -45.36
CA LEU A 1127 -18.39 -1.77 -44.23
C LEU A 1127 -18.95 -2.36 -42.93
N GLU A 1128 -20.09 -3.05 -42.99
CA GLU A 1128 -20.65 -3.79 -41.85
C GLU A 1128 -19.66 -4.85 -41.35
N GLN A 1129 -19.07 -5.64 -42.26
CA GLN A 1129 -18.03 -6.62 -41.91
C GLN A 1129 -16.82 -5.97 -41.25
N ALA A 1130 -16.39 -4.80 -41.71
CA ALA A 1130 -15.30 -4.05 -41.09
C ALA A 1130 -15.65 -3.64 -39.64
N PHE A 1131 -16.87 -3.15 -39.40
CA PHE A 1131 -17.35 -2.83 -38.05
C PHE A 1131 -17.48 -4.08 -37.17
N LEU A 1132 -17.98 -5.20 -37.70
CA LEU A 1132 -18.03 -6.47 -36.96
C LEU A 1132 -16.63 -6.93 -36.54
N ASN A 1133 -15.62 -6.82 -37.40
CA ASN A 1133 -14.23 -7.06 -37.01
C ASN A 1133 -13.79 -6.10 -35.90
N GLY A 1134 -14.01 -4.80 -36.10
CA GLY A 1134 -13.56 -3.76 -35.15
C GLY A 1134 -14.22 -3.84 -33.76
N PHE A 1135 -15.48 -4.29 -33.67
CA PHE A 1135 -16.19 -4.42 -32.40
C PHE A 1135 -15.97 -5.78 -31.71
N SER A 1136 -15.32 -6.73 -32.39
CA SER A 1136 -15.04 -8.05 -31.81
C SER A 1136 -14.24 -8.04 -30.49
N PRO A 1137 -13.18 -7.22 -30.27
CA PRO A 1137 -12.48 -7.20 -28.99
C PRO A 1137 -13.34 -6.66 -27.84
N PHE A 1138 -14.36 -5.84 -28.14
CA PHE A 1138 -15.31 -5.38 -27.12
C PHE A 1138 -16.21 -6.52 -26.64
N CYS A 1139 -16.71 -7.34 -27.56
CA CYS A 1139 -17.61 -8.46 -27.21
C CYS A 1139 -16.86 -9.72 -26.76
N ASN A 1140 -15.57 -9.88 -27.12
CA ASN A 1140 -14.79 -11.07 -26.84
C ASN A 1140 -13.39 -10.72 -26.31
N ALA A 1141 -13.19 -10.87 -25.00
CA ALA A 1141 -11.92 -10.64 -24.33
C ALA A 1141 -10.79 -11.60 -24.76
N ALA A 1142 -11.09 -12.69 -25.49
CA ALA A 1142 -10.06 -13.53 -26.10
C ALA A 1142 -9.39 -12.86 -27.33
N ILE A 1143 -9.91 -11.72 -27.79
CA ILE A 1143 -9.33 -10.91 -28.87
C ILE A 1143 -8.75 -9.65 -28.24
N ALA A 1144 -7.47 -9.66 -27.91
CA ALA A 1144 -6.77 -8.54 -27.27
C ALA A 1144 -5.91 -7.78 -28.30
N THR A 1145 -6.56 -7.01 -29.20
CA THR A 1145 -5.86 -6.29 -30.29
C THR A 1145 -6.32 -4.84 -30.41
N GLY A 1146 -5.61 -4.04 -31.21
CA GLY A 1146 -5.92 -2.62 -31.44
C GLY A 1146 -7.05 -2.35 -32.43
N ARG A 1147 -7.78 -3.37 -32.89
CA ARG A 1147 -8.67 -3.29 -34.06
C ARG A 1147 -9.93 -2.44 -33.89
N PHE A 1148 -10.25 -1.91 -32.71
CA PHE A 1148 -11.43 -1.07 -32.55
C PHE A 1148 -11.37 0.17 -33.45
N PRO A 1149 -12.47 0.55 -34.12
CA PRO A 1149 -12.40 1.60 -35.12
C PRO A 1149 -12.55 3.00 -34.55
N GLN A 1150 -11.90 3.96 -35.20
CA GLN A 1150 -12.10 5.39 -35.08
C GLN A 1150 -12.52 5.91 -36.46
N VAL A 1151 -13.55 6.76 -36.51
CA VAL A 1151 -14.21 7.12 -37.77
C VAL A 1151 -14.48 8.61 -37.90
N SER A 1152 -14.59 9.08 -39.15
CA SER A 1152 -15.09 10.41 -39.50
C SER A 1152 -16.08 10.30 -40.66
N GLY A 1153 -17.13 11.12 -40.64
CA GLY A 1153 -18.21 11.06 -41.64
C GLY A 1153 -19.10 9.82 -41.56
N LEU A 1154 -18.97 9.02 -40.48
CA LEU A 1154 -19.79 7.85 -40.19
C LEU A 1154 -20.38 7.93 -38.79
N LYS A 1155 -21.52 7.26 -38.60
CA LYS A 1155 -22.06 6.86 -37.31
C LYS A 1155 -22.35 5.36 -37.32
N ALA A 1156 -21.98 4.64 -36.27
CA ALA A 1156 -22.31 3.23 -36.09
C ALA A 1156 -22.87 2.97 -34.69
N THR A 1157 -23.86 2.09 -34.59
CA THR A 1157 -24.32 1.52 -33.31
C THR A 1157 -24.15 0.01 -33.33
N PHE A 1158 -23.82 -0.58 -32.18
CA PHE A 1158 -23.67 -2.02 -32.06
C PHE A 1158 -24.13 -2.55 -30.71
N SER A 1159 -24.29 -3.88 -30.65
CA SER A 1159 -24.55 -4.65 -29.43
C SER A 1159 -23.72 -5.93 -29.44
N CYS A 1160 -23.67 -6.65 -28.32
CA CYS A 1160 -23.04 -7.97 -28.24
C CYS A 1160 -24.10 -9.06 -28.07
N ASN A 1161 -24.05 -10.09 -28.91
CA ASN A 1161 -24.76 -11.34 -28.72
C ASN A 1161 -23.77 -12.41 -28.25
N GLY A 1162 -23.65 -12.58 -26.93
CA GLY A 1162 -22.56 -13.34 -26.33
C GLY A 1162 -21.20 -12.73 -26.72
N THR A 1163 -20.30 -13.54 -27.29
CA THR A 1163 -18.98 -13.09 -27.73
C THR A 1163 -18.96 -12.53 -29.16
N THR A 1164 -20.11 -12.37 -29.80
CA THR A 1164 -20.20 -11.93 -31.19
C THR A 1164 -20.81 -10.53 -31.27
N PRO A 1165 -20.14 -9.55 -31.92
CA PRO A 1165 -20.72 -8.24 -32.14
C PRO A 1165 -21.85 -8.30 -33.18
N VAL A 1166 -22.81 -7.38 -33.04
CA VAL A 1166 -23.91 -7.17 -33.98
C VAL A 1166 -24.00 -5.67 -34.27
N VAL A 1167 -23.87 -5.28 -35.54
CA VAL A 1167 -24.08 -3.89 -35.96
C VAL A 1167 -25.59 -3.63 -35.99
N THR A 1168 -26.06 -2.68 -35.19
CA THR A 1168 -27.48 -2.32 -35.08
C THR A 1168 -27.88 -1.11 -35.92
N GLY A 1169 -26.89 -0.40 -36.50
CA GLY A 1169 -27.14 0.64 -37.48
C GLY A 1169 -25.86 1.32 -37.96
N MET A 1170 -25.89 1.84 -39.20
CA MET A 1170 -24.79 2.58 -39.83
C MET A 1170 -25.33 3.74 -40.67
N TRP A 1171 -24.69 4.90 -40.57
CA TRP A 1171 -25.07 6.10 -41.31
C TRP A 1171 -23.86 6.87 -41.83
N LYS A 1172 -23.98 7.53 -42.99
CA LYS A 1172 -23.09 8.62 -43.39
C LYS A 1172 -23.51 9.90 -42.68
N THR A 1173 -22.53 10.67 -42.20
CA THR A 1173 -22.73 11.94 -41.47
C THR A 1173 -21.86 13.05 -42.08
N PRO A 1174 -22.17 13.50 -43.31
CA PRO A 1174 -21.28 14.39 -44.06
C PRO A 1174 -21.06 15.77 -43.39
N GLN A 1175 -21.99 16.21 -42.54
CA GLN A 1175 -21.91 17.43 -41.72
C GLN A 1175 -21.67 17.14 -40.21
N GLY A 1176 -21.17 15.95 -39.86
CA GLY A 1176 -20.95 15.53 -38.47
C GLY A 1176 -22.18 14.92 -37.80
N ILE A 1177 -22.03 14.42 -36.56
CA ILE A 1177 -23.06 13.64 -35.84
C ILE A 1177 -24.31 14.46 -35.49
N ALA A 1178 -24.19 15.78 -35.34
CA ALA A 1178 -25.31 16.68 -35.13
C ALA A 1178 -26.09 17.01 -36.42
N GLY A 1179 -25.53 16.68 -37.59
CA GLY A 1179 -26.15 16.91 -38.89
C GLY A 1179 -27.06 15.76 -39.35
N PRO A 1180 -27.61 15.86 -40.57
CA PRO A 1180 -28.42 14.79 -41.15
C PRO A 1180 -27.63 13.47 -41.26
N ALA A 1181 -28.19 12.40 -40.72
CA ALA A 1181 -27.66 11.05 -40.84
C ALA A 1181 -28.34 10.31 -42.00
N ILE A 1182 -27.57 9.82 -42.97
CA ILE A 1182 -28.06 9.09 -44.14
C ILE A 1182 -27.83 7.59 -43.90
N PRO A 1183 -28.88 6.76 -43.75
CA PRO A 1183 -28.71 5.32 -43.53
C PRO A 1183 -27.90 4.66 -44.65
N ILE A 1184 -27.06 3.70 -44.30
CA ILE A 1184 -26.27 2.91 -45.25
C ILE A 1184 -26.91 1.52 -45.34
N GLY A 1185 -27.49 1.20 -46.50
CA GLY A 1185 -27.96 -0.13 -46.84
C GLY A 1185 -26.85 -1.02 -47.42
N PRO A 1186 -27.06 -2.35 -47.54
CA PRO A 1186 -26.01 -3.30 -47.92
C PRO A 1186 -25.36 -3.04 -49.29
N ALA A 1187 -26.12 -2.49 -50.25
CA ALA A 1187 -25.66 -2.20 -51.61
C ALA A 1187 -25.13 -0.76 -51.80
N ASP A 1188 -25.31 0.11 -50.80
CA ASP A 1188 -24.82 1.48 -50.88
C ASP A 1188 -23.29 1.48 -50.88
N THR A 1189 -22.68 2.44 -51.57
CA THR A 1189 -21.22 2.56 -51.64
C THR A 1189 -20.74 3.68 -50.72
N VAL A 1190 -19.61 3.43 -50.04
CA VAL A 1190 -18.92 4.40 -49.19
C VAL A 1190 -17.50 4.53 -49.70
N ARG A 1191 -17.15 5.71 -50.22
CA ARG A 1191 -15.76 6.01 -50.57
C ARG A 1191 -15.05 6.50 -49.31
N LEU A 1192 -14.09 5.73 -48.81
CA LEU A 1192 -13.43 6.03 -47.54
C LEU A 1192 -11.91 6.05 -47.67
N VAL A 1193 -11.27 6.85 -46.81
CA VAL A 1193 -9.83 6.85 -46.58
C VAL A 1193 -9.48 6.03 -45.35
N THR A 1194 -8.44 5.23 -45.45
CA THR A 1194 -7.85 4.43 -44.37
C THR A 1194 -6.32 4.52 -44.45
N ASN A 1195 -5.62 3.69 -43.67
CA ASN A 1195 -4.18 3.54 -43.73
C ASN A 1195 -3.76 2.22 -44.44
N ASP A 1196 -2.54 2.18 -44.93
CA ASP A 1196 -1.96 1.05 -45.68
C ASP A 1196 -1.89 -0.26 -44.87
N PHE A 1197 -1.64 -0.18 -43.57
CA PHE A 1197 -1.71 -1.33 -42.67
C PHE A 1197 -3.10 -1.99 -42.70
N MET A 1198 -4.17 -1.21 -42.49
CA MET A 1198 -5.54 -1.75 -42.54
C MET A 1198 -5.94 -2.19 -43.94
N TYR A 1199 -5.56 -1.43 -44.98
CA TYR A 1199 -5.86 -1.77 -46.37
C TYR A 1199 -5.30 -3.15 -46.76
N THR A 1200 -4.11 -3.47 -46.27
CA THR A 1200 -3.45 -4.76 -46.53
C THR A 1200 -3.94 -5.90 -45.62
N GLY A 1201 -4.95 -5.64 -44.78
CA GLY A 1201 -5.61 -6.66 -43.94
C GLY A 1201 -5.13 -6.68 -42.49
N GLY A 1202 -4.28 -5.74 -42.07
CA GLY A 1202 -3.83 -5.60 -40.68
C GLY A 1202 -4.99 -5.48 -39.69
N ASP A 1203 -4.77 -5.91 -38.45
CA ASP A 1203 -5.80 -5.99 -37.39
C ASP A 1203 -7.03 -6.85 -37.78
N GLY A 1204 -6.86 -7.76 -38.75
CA GLY A 1204 -7.92 -8.63 -39.26
C GLY A 1204 -8.86 -7.96 -40.28
N TYR A 1205 -8.54 -6.75 -40.76
CA TYR A 1205 -9.34 -6.01 -41.75
C TYR A 1205 -9.25 -6.55 -43.19
N THR A 1206 -9.24 -7.87 -43.35
CA THR A 1206 -9.13 -8.57 -44.66
C THR A 1206 -10.21 -8.16 -45.67
N VAL A 1207 -11.36 -7.66 -45.21
CA VAL A 1207 -12.42 -7.12 -46.06
C VAL A 1207 -11.97 -5.90 -46.87
N PHE A 1208 -10.98 -5.12 -46.40
CA PHE A 1208 -10.47 -3.94 -47.13
C PHE A 1208 -9.72 -4.33 -48.42
N LEU A 1209 -9.15 -5.53 -48.50
CA LEU A 1209 -8.55 -6.08 -49.72
C LEU A 1209 -9.57 -6.25 -50.86
N GLN A 1210 -10.86 -6.35 -50.52
CA GLN A 1210 -11.96 -6.47 -51.47
C GLN A 1210 -12.50 -5.10 -51.94
N GLY A 1211 -11.92 -4.00 -51.44
CA GLY A 1211 -12.28 -2.65 -51.82
C GLY A 1211 -12.04 -2.39 -53.31
N THR A 1212 -12.93 -1.60 -53.90
CA THR A 1212 -12.85 -1.22 -55.32
C THR A 1212 -12.42 0.25 -55.46
N ASN A 1213 -12.12 0.69 -56.69
CA ASN A 1213 -11.71 2.06 -56.99
C ASN A 1213 -10.57 2.55 -56.06
N VAL A 1214 -9.57 1.69 -55.85
CA VAL A 1214 -8.46 1.94 -54.94
C VAL A 1214 -7.54 3.01 -55.52
N LEU A 1215 -7.25 4.02 -54.71
CA LEU A 1215 -6.24 5.04 -54.96
C LEU A 1215 -5.28 5.02 -53.77
N GLN A 1216 -3.98 4.97 -54.03
CA GLN A 1216 -2.94 5.05 -52.99
C GLN A 1216 -2.20 6.37 -53.18
N PRO A 1217 -2.66 7.49 -52.56
CA PRO A 1217 -1.96 8.76 -52.63
C PRO A 1217 -0.52 8.65 -52.13
N GLY A 1218 -0.26 7.78 -51.15
CA GLY A 1218 1.06 7.60 -50.56
C GLY A 1218 1.46 8.73 -49.61
N ASP A 1219 0.52 9.62 -49.26
CA ASP A 1219 0.76 10.67 -48.29
C ASP A 1219 1.04 10.05 -46.91
N ASP A 1220 2.00 10.65 -46.22
CA ASP A 1220 2.37 10.25 -44.86
C ASP A 1220 1.24 10.60 -43.89
N LEU A 1221 0.69 9.61 -43.17
CA LEU A 1221 -0.43 9.84 -42.25
C LEU A 1221 -0.07 10.81 -41.12
N LEU A 1222 1.17 10.78 -40.63
CA LEU A 1222 1.66 11.74 -39.65
C LEU A 1222 1.64 13.15 -40.24
N GLN A 1223 2.15 13.33 -41.47
CA GLN A 1223 2.11 14.64 -42.12
C GLN A 1223 0.69 15.13 -42.38
N VAL A 1224 -0.24 14.24 -42.74
CA VAL A 1224 -1.67 14.59 -42.91
C VAL A 1224 -2.26 15.11 -41.61
N ALA A 1225 -1.94 14.50 -40.47
CA ALA A 1225 -2.39 14.96 -39.17
C ALA A 1225 -1.72 16.28 -38.73
N ILE A 1226 -0.41 16.45 -38.99
CA ILE A 1226 0.32 17.69 -38.73
C ILE A 1226 -0.29 18.86 -39.51
N ASP A 1227 -0.54 18.68 -40.81
CA ASP A 1227 -1.17 19.70 -41.66
C ASP A 1227 -2.55 20.10 -41.10
N TYR A 1228 -3.32 19.12 -40.60
CA TYR A 1228 -4.62 19.35 -40.00
C TYR A 1228 -4.52 20.18 -38.71
N VAL A 1229 -3.58 19.83 -37.81
CA VAL A 1229 -3.34 20.59 -36.58
C VAL A 1229 -2.97 22.03 -36.90
N ALA A 1230 -2.04 22.24 -37.84
CA ALA A 1230 -1.62 23.58 -38.26
C ALA A 1230 -2.78 24.40 -38.84
N ALA A 1231 -3.66 23.78 -39.65
CA ALA A 1231 -4.79 24.45 -40.26
C ALA A 1231 -5.95 24.75 -39.29
N ASN A 1232 -6.05 24.03 -38.17
CA ASN A 1232 -7.18 24.11 -37.24
C ASN A 1232 -6.77 24.53 -35.82
N SER A 1233 -5.59 25.11 -35.65
CA SER A 1233 -5.06 25.56 -34.36
C SER A 1233 -5.90 26.72 -33.77
N PRO A 1234 -6.31 26.65 -32.47
CA PRO A 1234 -6.17 25.54 -31.56
C PRO A 1234 -7.19 24.40 -31.83
N VAL A 1235 -6.69 23.17 -31.95
CA VAL A 1235 -7.55 21.98 -32.09
C VAL A 1235 -8.27 21.66 -30.79
N GLY A 1236 -9.48 21.10 -30.89
CA GLY A 1236 -10.29 20.72 -29.71
C GLY A 1236 -11.29 19.60 -30.03
N PRO A 1237 -10.81 18.43 -30.49
CA PRO A 1237 -11.67 17.29 -30.78
C PRO A 1237 -12.33 16.78 -29.50
N VAL A 1238 -13.57 16.30 -29.58
CA VAL A 1238 -14.30 15.67 -28.47
C VAL A 1238 -14.85 14.33 -28.90
N VAL A 1239 -15.28 13.50 -27.94
CA VAL A 1239 -16.10 12.31 -28.23
C VAL A 1239 -17.52 12.78 -28.53
N GLU A 1240 -18.06 12.38 -29.68
CA GLU A 1240 -19.32 12.93 -30.24
C GLU A 1240 -20.42 11.87 -30.39
N GLY A 1241 -20.14 10.61 -30.06
CA GLY A 1241 -21.06 9.49 -30.29
C GLY A 1241 -21.10 9.06 -31.76
N ARG A 1242 -19.94 9.10 -32.43
CA ARG A 1242 -19.71 8.47 -33.74
C ARG A 1242 -19.85 6.96 -33.65
N ILE A 1243 -19.47 6.36 -32.52
CA ILE A 1243 -19.65 4.94 -32.24
C ILE A 1243 -20.37 4.78 -30.90
N VAL A 1244 -21.49 4.05 -30.89
CA VAL A 1244 -22.29 3.81 -29.67
C VAL A 1244 -22.51 2.31 -29.47
N GLY A 1245 -22.01 1.80 -28.35
CA GLY A 1245 -22.14 0.41 -27.92
C GLY A 1245 -22.93 0.26 -26.61
N PRO A 1246 -23.12 -0.98 -26.13
CA PRO A 1246 -23.84 -1.29 -24.91
C PRO A 1246 -23.12 -0.85 -23.62
#